data_AF-A0A9P5IRW0-F1
#
_entry.id   AF-A0A9P5IRW0-F1
#
_cell.length_a   1.000
_cell.length_b   1.000
_cell.length_c   1.000
_cell.angle_alpha   90.00
_cell.angle_beta   90.00
_cell.angle_gamma   90.00
#
_symmetry.space_group_name_H-M   'P 1'
#
loop_
_entity.id
_entity.type
_entity.pdbx_description
1 polymer ?
#
loop_
_entity_poly.entity_id
_entity_poly.type
_entity_poly.pdbx_seq_one_letter_code
_entity_poly.pdbx_strand_id
1 'polypeptide(L)'
;MAYLAPIHRPSSVRLTLRLNLLDHREECLVLAKANRLEIWRPTEEGLTMAYSKSIYGRISMLQKIQPAGSKTDHLFVGTVRAQYFTVMWNLQTHKLDTMQSFVDVSQEHMRDSESRDRCLVDPTGRLLIMELYEGVLSLVKIVKPRGGKTDYLENPEQVRISEMKVRASAFLYTDTKQPKLALLYQDARENVKLATYRMLDDKGQLILQFDPKKNRENDVDDLCVGAMHIIPVPKARDEASKRYIVRNATTAKANLGGLVVLGETKFTYLDDESKAIVEYALDEAVLWAAWESIDERNYLLGDDYGYLYILTILVDGATVTGLQIAKLGQVSKPTSLENLGNGIFYIASHEADNQVVQIDLENPEHGVTLLQTLPNIAPILDFTVMDMGGREGETQLNEYSSGQARLVTGSGGFEGGSLRSVRSGVGLDDTAILAEMEGIRKVFALHSGPSLPNDTLVVSFSTETRFFKFDSQGDIEEVETIKNLSSTSETLLTYNLDEGCILQVTQHEVAIHGKSPGHRWQPPDGQIITAASGNQNYILLSSNGRTLVTLSIQQNLAEVAFQELGDDQVACIHVPQVLGDIGVIGLWKSGSVSLLDLATLKTIVSEDLRRADGASIPRDIALTQILPPELSGPTLFVSMEDGIVLSFNVDKTDCSLSGRKSIVLGTQQAQLQILPRDNTTFNIFATCEHPSLIYGSEGRTVYSAVTAEDAIAVCSLNNVAYPDSVVVATTNELKLAVIDNERRTHVRTLPIGETVRRVAYSAKEKSFAIGAIKRELTKGQEVVTTSFRLVDEVVFGELGEPYYLPPNNEIIETVIRAELPTRHSSGELVERFLVGTSFLHEEEANVRGRLLIFGVNADRAPYIIASHNLKGSCRCIGVLDGKIVAALNKTVVMYDYEETSTTCAKLNKLATYRCSTCPIDIDITDNVIAVADIMKSVALVEYTPGTDGLPDKLEEVARHAQQVFSTSVAEVDTDTYLETDHDGNIILLKRNREGVTREDKSRMEVTCEMNLGEMVNRVKRINVETSKDALLIPRAFLGTTEGSIYLFSLIPPQNQDLLMRLQTRLASLPSTSSLKGPSDSTSPHQIELSPGNLDFNKYRSYISATRETSEPFRFVDGELIERYLDLESEVQELVAEGLGVKGEDLRGVVEGLRRLH
;
A
#
# COMPACT_ATOMS: atom_id res chain seq x y z
N MET A 1 8.43 -5.84 -26.11
CA MET A 1 8.97 -4.80 -25.21
C MET A 1 8.11 -4.74 -23.98
N ALA A 2 8.62 -4.22 -22.87
CA ALA A 2 7.92 -4.20 -21.59
C ALA A 2 7.54 -2.77 -21.15
N TYR A 3 6.49 -2.69 -20.34
CA TYR A 3 5.98 -1.49 -19.68
C TYR A 3 5.74 -1.82 -18.21
N LEU A 4 6.09 -0.91 -17.31
CA LEU A 4 5.88 -1.07 -15.86
C LEU A 4 5.30 0.22 -15.29
N ALA A 5 4.23 0.13 -14.48
CA ALA A 5 3.65 1.28 -13.80
C ALA A 5 3.27 0.98 -12.34
N PRO A 6 3.39 1.95 -11.42
CA PRO A 6 3.07 1.76 -10.01
C PRO A 6 1.56 1.87 -9.72
N ILE A 7 0.97 0.84 -9.11
CA ILE A 7 -0.40 0.84 -8.55
C ILE A 7 -0.39 1.43 -7.14
N HIS A 8 0.60 1.01 -6.35
CA HIS A 8 0.83 1.51 -5.02
C HIS A 8 2.29 1.95 -4.92
N ARG A 9 2.49 3.18 -4.45
CA ARG A 9 3.81 3.80 -4.32
C ARG A 9 4.51 3.31 -3.04
N PRO A 10 5.84 3.50 -2.91
CA PRO A 10 6.55 3.10 -1.69
C PRO A 10 5.94 3.77 -0.46
N SER A 11 5.64 2.99 0.58
CA SER A 11 5.11 3.50 1.85
C SER A 11 6.11 3.42 2.99
N SER A 12 7.19 2.68 2.80
CA SER A 12 8.20 2.47 3.82
C SER A 12 9.04 3.71 4.11
N VAL A 13 9.30 3.97 5.39
CA VAL A 13 10.16 5.08 5.82
C VAL A 13 11.41 4.53 6.51
N ARG A 14 12.56 4.78 5.88
CA ARG A 14 13.88 4.40 6.39
C ARG A 14 14.76 5.59 6.75
N LEU A 15 14.46 6.77 6.22
CA LEU A 15 15.18 8.01 6.57
C LEU A 15 14.15 9.06 6.92
N THR A 16 14.44 9.75 8.00
CA THR A 16 13.73 10.93 8.44
C THR A 16 14.75 12.02 8.70
N LEU A 17 14.31 13.27 8.62
CA LEU A 17 15.13 14.41 8.99
C LEU A 17 14.23 15.56 9.40
N ARG A 18 14.45 16.09 10.60
CA ARG A 18 13.89 17.36 11.04
C ARG A 18 14.78 18.56 10.69
N LEU A 19 14.18 19.57 10.04
CA LEU A 19 14.86 20.82 9.68
C LEU A 19 13.90 21.99 9.40
N ASN A 20 14.41 23.22 9.38
CA ASN A 20 13.67 24.44 9.05
C ASN A 20 13.75 24.77 7.55
N LEU A 21 13.13 23.93 6.71
CA LEU A 21 13.23 24.05 5.24
C LEU A 21 12.19 25.02 4.66
N LEU A 22 10.93 24.90 5.09
CA LEU A 22 9.80 25.68 4.54
C LEU A 22 9.80 27.12 5.06
N ASP A 23 10.02 27.29 6.36
CA ASP A 23 10.17 28.57 7.05
C ASP A 23 11.31 28.45 8.06
N HIS A 24 12.00 29.56 8.35
CA HIS A 24 13.03 29.65 9.40
C HIS A 24 12.49 29.52 10.83
N ARG A 25 11.16 29.60 11.02
CA ARG A 25 10.50 29.51 12.34
C ARG A 25 9.72 28.23 12.57
N GLU A 26 9.36 27.53 11.51
CA GLU A 26 8.62 26.27 11.59
C GLU A 26 9.53 25.11 11.21
N GLU A 27 9.62 24.16 12.13
CA GLU A 27 10.25 22.87 11.84
C GLU A 27 9.34 22.06 10.94
N CYS A 28 9.94 21.37 9.98
CA CYS A 28 9.26 20.39 9.14
C CYS A 28 9.97 19.04 9.21
N LEU A 29 9.21 18.00 8.92
CA LEU A 29 9.68 16.63 8.88
C LEU A 29 9.84 16.20 7.41
N VAL A 30 11.05 15.82 7.02
CA VAL A 30 11.32 15.26 5.70
C VAL A 30 11.45 13.75 5.80
N LEU A 31 10.69 13.05 4.96
CA LEU A 31 10.71 11.58 4.86
C LEU A 31 11.28 11.18 3.50
N ALA A 32 12.15 10.17 3.49
CA ALA A 32 12.53 9.47 2.26
C ALA A 32 11.80 8.13 2.17
N LYS A 33 11.01 7.97 1.11
CA LYS A 33 10.33 6.72 0.74
C LYS A 33 10.91 6.19 -0.57
N ALA A 34 11.93 5.35 -0.48
CA ALA A 34 12.71 4.83 -1.61
C ALA A 34 13.26 5.93 -2.55
N ASN A 35 12.54 6.27 -3.62
CA ASN A 35 12.90 7.30 -4.60
C ASN A 35 12.12 8.63 -4.41
N ARG A 36 11.38 8.79 -3.32
CA ARG A 36 10.48 9.93 -3.10
C ARG A 36 10.83 10.69 -1.83
N LEU A 37 10.81 12.03 -1.94
CA LEU A 37 10.84 12.93 -0.80
C LEU A 37 9.43 13.40 -0.48
N GLU A 38 9.07 13.33 0.79
CA GLU A 38 7.86 13.95 1.32
C GLU A 38 8.23 14.94 2.42
N ILE A 39 7.58 16.10 2.43
CA ILE A 39 7.76 17.14 3.43
C ILE A 39 6.44 17.28 4.18
N TRP A 40 6.49 17.16 5.50
CA TRP A 40 5.34 17.18 6.39
C TRP A 40 5.47 18.31 7.40
N ARG A 41 4.34 18.94 7.74
CA ARG A 41 4.24 19.95 8.79
C ARG A 41 3.61 19.35 10.04
N PRO A 42 4.21 19.55 11.22
CA PRO A 42 3.58 19.20 12.49
C PRO A 42 2.39 20.12 12.78
N THR A 43 1.30 19.52 13.23
CA THR A 43 0.06 20.17 13.69
C THR A 43 -0.30 19.61 15.07
N GLU A 44 -1.20 20.27 15.81
CA GLU A 44 -1.64 19.78 17.14
C GLU A 44 -2.27 18.37 17.06
N GLU A 45 -2.93 18.06 15.95
CA GLU A 45 -3.59 16.76 15.71
C GLU A 45 -2.68 15.71 15.02
N GLY A 46 -1.44 16.05 14.65
CA GLY A 46 -0.54 15.11 13.95
C GLY A 46 0.35 15.75 12.87
N LEU A 47 0.36 15.16 11.68
CA LEU A 47 1.17 15.60 10.53
C LEU A 47 0.29 15.86 9.30
N THR A 48 0.60 16.95 8.59
CA THR A 48 -0.02 17.29 7.29
C THR A 48 1.02 17.35 6.18
N MET A 49 0.76 16.71 5.03
CA MET A 49 1.73 16.69 3.93
C MET A 49 1.72 18.04 3.22
N ALA A 50 2.90 18.69 3.15
CA ALA A 50 3.08 19.95 2.47
C ALA A 50 3.57 19.79 1.02
N TYR A 51 4.41 18.78 0.77
CA TYR A 51 5.01 18.57 -0.55
C TYR A 51 5.45 17.12 -0.76
N SER A 52 5.35 16.61 -1.99
CA SER A 52 5.84 15.28 -2.38
C SER A 52 6.43 15.31 -3.79
N LYS A 53 7.63 14.75 -3.97
CA LYS A 53 8.27 14.66 -5.30
C LYS A 53 9.15 13.43 -5.41
N SER A 54 9.09 12.73 -6.55
CA SER A 54 10.02 11.65 -6.86
C SER A 54 11.31 12.16 -7.50
N ILE A 55 12.39 11.46 -7.19
CA ILE A 55 13.76 11.70 -7.63
C ILE A 55 14.19 10.52 -8.51
N TYR A 56 15.00 10.79 -9.53
CA TYR A 56 15.62 9.74 -10.34
C TYR A 56 16.81 9.09 -9.61
N GLY A 57 16.54 8.46 -8.47
CA GLY A 57 17.53 7.77 -7.65
C GLY A 57 16.91 7.24 -6.35
N ARG A 58 17.43 6.11 -5.85
CA ARG A 58 17.08 5.63 -4.50
C ARG A 58 17.86 6.44 -3.48
N ILE A 59 17.14 7.10 -2.57
CA ILE A 59 17.71 7.95 -1.52
C ILE A 59 18.37 7.05 -0.47
N SER A 60 19.67 7.25 -0.23
CA SER A 60 20.42 6.53 0.80
C SER A 60 20.73 7.40 2.02
N MET A 61 20.81 8.72 1.85
CA MET A 61 21.17 9.66 2.91
C MET A 61 20.36 10.96 2.82
N LEU A 62 19.98 11.50 3.98
CA LEU A 62 19.44 12.85 4.15
C LEU A 62 20.27 13.56 5.22
N GLN A 63 20.54 14.85 5.01
CA GLN A 63 21.23 15.65 6.03
C GLN A 63 20.86 17.13 5.92
N LYS A 64 20.75 17.83 7.06
CA LYS A 64 20.54 19.27 7.08
C LYS A 64 21.85 20.03 6.98
N ILE A 65 21.86 21.07 6.16
CA ILE A 65 22.98 21.99 6.00
C ILE A 65 22.44 23.41 6.10
N GLN A 66 23.09 24.28 6.87
CA GLN A 66 22.75 25.70 6.91
C GLN A 66 23.91 26.52 6.35
N PRO A 67 23.89 26.87 5.05
CA PRO A 67 24.94 27.67 4.44
C PRO A 67 25.02 29.07 5.05
N ALA A 68 26.23 29.63 5.10
CA ALA A 68 26.43 30.96 5.66
C ALA A 68 25.66 32.04 4.88
N GLY A 69 24.68 32.66 5.53
CA GLY A 69 23.84 33.71 4.96
C GLY A 69 22.42 33.26 4.60
N SER A 70 22.13 31.95 4.61
CA SER A 70 20.76 31.46 4.52
C SER A 70 20.04 31.59 5.87
N LYS A 71 18.72 31.85 5.81
CA LYS A 71 17.85 31.87 7.00
C LYS A 71 17.21 30.51 7.24
N THR A 72 16.92 29.77 6.18
CA THR A 72 16.35 28.43 6.20
C THR A 72 17.45 27.38 6.05
N ASP A 73 17.16 26.19 6.51
CA ASP A 73 18.02 25.03 6.30
C ASP A 73 17.87 24.54 4.85
N HIS A 74 18.97 24.06 4.29
CA HIS A 74 19.01 23.36 3.01
C HIS A 74 19.05 21.86 3.27
N LEU A 75 18.42 21.10 2.37
CA LEU A 75 18.40 19.64 2.43
C LEU A 75 19.48 19.08 1.52
N PHE A 76 20.42 18.32 2.09
CA PHE A 76 21.36 17.48 1.35
C PHE A 76 20.78 16.09 1.16
N VAL A 77 20.85 15.59 -0.07
CA VAL A 77 20.34 14.28 -0.47
C VAL A 77 21.44 13.50 -1.17
N GLY A 78 21.68 12.27 -0.71
CA GLY A 78 22.56 11.31 -1.37
C GLY A 78 21.80 10.10 -1.87
N THR A 79 22.22 9.58 -3.02
CA THR A 79 21.65 8.39 -3.65
C THR A 79 22.62 7.21 -3.63
N VAL A 80 22.10 5.99 -3.77
CA VAL A 80 22.89 4.75 -3.84
C VAL A 80 23.91 4.75 -4.99
N ARG A 81 23.66 5.52 -6.06
CA ARG A 81 24.57 5.65 -7.23
C ARG A 81 25.57 6.80 -7.08
N ALA A 82 25.90 7.18 -5.85
CA ALA A 82 26.84 8.25 -5.51
C ALA A 82 26.56 9.60 -6.21
N GLN A 83 25.28 9.89 -6.47
CA GLN A 83 24.84 11.22 -6.92
C GLN A 83 24.35 12.00 -5.70
N TYR A 84 24.91 13.19 -5.51
CA TYR A 84 24.64 14.05 -4.37
C TYR A 84 24.14 15.40 -4.84
N PHE A 85 23.17 15.95 -4.11
CA PHE A 85 22.67 17.27 -4.41
C PHE A 85 22.11 17.95 -3.17
N THR A 86 21.96 19.27 -3.27
CA THR A 86 21.35 20.11 -2.23
C THR A 86 20.18 20.86 -2.81
N VAL A 87 19.09 20.94 -2.03
CA VAL A 87 17.86 21.65 -2.41
C VAL A 87 17.47 22.66 -1.36
N MET A 88 16.80 23.71 -1.82
CA MET A 88 16.22 24.77 -1.01
C MET A 88 14.74 24.94 -1.38
N TRP A 89 13.90 25.31 -0.41
CA TRP A 89 12.50 25.62 -0.67
C TRP A 89 12.35 27.01 -1.30
N ASN A 90 11.62 27.09 -2.41
CA ASN A 90 11.28 28.34 -3.06
C ASN A 90 9.85 28.79 -2.68
N LEU A 91 9.78 29.92 -1.97
CA LEU A 91 8.51 30.49 -1.49
C LEU A 91 7.59 31.03 -2.58
N GLN A 92 8.11 31.33 -3.78
CA GLN A 92 7.30 31.85 -4.89
C GLN A 92 6.68 30.72 -5.71
N THR A 93 7.44 29.66 -5.97
CA THR A 93 7.00 28.52 -6.79
C THR A 93 6.38 27.39 -5.98
N HIS A 94 6.56 27.40 -4.65
CA HIS A 94 6.21 26.30 -3.74
C HIS A 94 6.83 24.97 -4.18
N LYS A 95 8.08 25.00 -4.66
CA LYS A 95 8.85 23.85 -5.13
C LYS A 95 10.24 23.83 -4.50
N LEU A 96 10.90 22.68 -4.62
CA LEU A 96 12.32 22.52 -4.27
C LEU A 96 13.19 22.92 -5.45
N ASP A 97 14.07 23.89 -5.24
CA ASP A 97 15.06 24.32 -6.23
C ASP A 97 16.40 23.65 -5.94
N THR A 98 17.04 23.09 -6.97
CA THR A 98 18.38 22.51 -6.86
C THR A 98 19.46 23.59 -6.80
N MET A 99 20.23 23.59 -5.71
CA MET A 99 21.31 24.57 -5.48
C MET A 99 22.65 24.11 -6.05
N GLN A 100 23.03 22.87 -5.74
CA GLN A 100 24.30 22.26 -6.17
C GLN A 100 24.08 20.76 -6.36
N SER A 101 24.67 20.17 -7.39
CA SER A 101 24.71 18.72 -7.61
C SER A 101 26.11 18.28 -8.08
N PHE A 102 26.53 17.08 -7.68
CA PHE A 102 27.78 16.46 -8.10
C PHE A 102 27.70 14.93 -8.00
N VAL A 103 28.61 14.25 -8.72
CA VAL A 103 28.72 12.78 -8.71
C VAL A 103 30.11 12.43 -8.21
N ASP A 104 30.20 11.51 -7.25
CA ASP A 104 31.49 10.98 -6.80
C ASP A 104 31.91 9.81 -7.70
N VAL A 105 32.97 10.02 -8.47
CA VAL A 105 33.50 9.03 -9.43
C VAL A 105 34.42 8.01 -8.74
N SER A 106 34.71 8.19 -7.45
CA SER A 106 35.65 7.32 -6.71
C SER A 106 35.09 5.94 -6.33
N GLN A 107 33.79 5.69 -6.59
CA GLN A 107 33.06 4.48 -6.21
C GLN A 107 33.58 3.19 -6.87
N GLU A 108 34.04 3.23 -8.12
CA GLU A 108 34.20 2.03 -8.98
C GLU A 108 35.15 0.93 -8.45
N HIS A 109 36.00 1.23 -7.47
CA HIS A 109 37.02 0.29 -6.97
C HIS A 109 37.00 0.09 -5.44
N MET A 110 36.02 0.66 -4.75
CA MET A 110 35.93 0.61 -3.29
C MET A 110 34.90 -0.44 -2.85
N ARG A 111 35.09 -0.99 -1.64
CA ARG A 111 34.13 -1.91 -1.04
C ARG A 111 33.17 -1.10 -0.20
N ASP A 112 31.87 -1.30 -0.44
CA ASP A 112 30.82 -0.70 0.35
C ASP A 112 30.94 -1.09 1.82
N SER A 113 30.63 -0.16 2.71
CA SER A 113 30.57 -0.41 4.14
C SER A 113 29.52 -1.49 4.45
N GLU A 114 29.82 -2.38 5.39
CA GLU A 114 28.81 -3.32 5.92
C GLU A 114 27.68 -2.58 6.66
N SER A 115 27.95 -1.35 7.13
CA SER A 115 26.94 -0.48 7.71
C SER A 115 26.29 0.41 6.65
N ARG A 116 25.08 0.88 6.93
CA ARG A 116 24.35 1.78 6.03
C ARG A 116 25.17 3.02 5.68
N ASP A 117 25.03 3.52 4.44
CA ASP A 117 25.51 4.85 4.03
C ASP A 117 25.13 5.91 5.07
N ARG A 118 26.13 6.65 5.56
CA ARG A 118 25.91 7.75 6.53
C ARG A 118 26.47 9.05 6.03
N CYS A 119 25.73 10.12 6.33
CA CYS A 119 26.18 11.48 6.18
C CYS A 119 26.08 12.19 7.52
N LEU A 120 27.16 12.82 7.97
CA LEU A 120 27.22 13.56 9.23
C LEU A 120 27.67 14.98 8.96
N VAL A 121 27.02 15.95 9.60
CA VAL A 121 27.48 17.35 9.61
C VAL A 121 27.94 17.70 11.02
N ASP A 122 29.13 18.30 11.10
CA ASP A 122 29.68 18.78 12.35
C ASP A 122 28.79 19.88 12.98
N PRO A 123 28.62 19.91 14.31
CA PRO A 123 27.81 20.93 15.00
C PRO A 123 28.20 22.39 14.68
N THR A 124 29.43 22.65 14.23
CA THR A 124 29.85 24.02 13.82
C THR A 124 29.50 24.36 12.36
N GLY A 125 28.92 23.42 11.60
CA GLY A 125 28.42 23.62 10.24
C GLY A 125 29.50 23.79 9.18
N ARG A 126 30.74 23.34 9.45
CA ARG A 126 31.89 23.56 8.56
C ARG A 126 32.33 22.33 7.77
N LEU A 127 31.97 21.14 8.23
CA LEU A 127 32.43 19.89 7.67
C LEU A 127 31.27 18.90 7.57
N LEU A 128 31.12 18.32 6.39
CA LEU A 128 30.25 17.19 6.11
C LEU A 128 31.14 15.96 5.85
N ILE A 129 30.81 14.83 6.45
CA ILE A 129 31.49 13.55 6.26
C ILE A 129 30.51 12.56 5.68
N MET A 130 30.95 11.82 4.67
CA MET A 130 30.24 10.68 4.13
C MET A 130 31.03 9.41 4.43
N GLU A 131 30.37 8.44 5.03
CA GLU A 131 30.89 7.11 5.36
C GLU A 131 30.18 6.10 4.46
N LEU A 132 30.84 5.75 3.35
CA LEU A 132 30.26 4.94 2.27
C LEU A 132 31.04 3.64 2.07
N TYR A 133 32.36 3.66 2.30
CA TYR A 133 33.26 2.55 1.99
C TYR A 133 34.05 2.11 3.22
N GLU A 134 34.41 0.83 3.26
CA GLU A 134 35.26 0.28 4.32
C GLU A 134 36.62 0.99 4.38
N GLY A 135 36.95 1.53 5.55
CA GLY A 135 38.26 2.17 5.79
C GLY A 135 38.47 3.53 5.11
N VAL A 136 37.42 4.14 4.53
CA VAL A 136 37.51 5.43 3.83
C VAL A 136 36.40 6.39 4.29
N LEU A 137 36.78 7.62 4.61
CA LEU A 137 35.87 8.73 4.89
C LEU A 137 35.99 9.77 3.77
N SER A 138 34.87 10.20 3.21
CA SER A 138 34.80 11.29 2.23
C SER A 138 34.43 12.59 2.94
N LEU A 139 35.34 13.57 2.95
CA LEU A 139 35.17 14.85 3.63
C LEU A 139 34.80 15.94 2.64
N VAL A 140 33.74 16.68 2.95
CA VAL A 140 33.22 17.79 2.15
C VAL A 140 33.21 19.04 3.03
N LYS A 141 33.98 20.06 2.65
CA LYS A 141 33.96 21.33 3.38
C LYS A 141 32.75 22.16 2.98
N ILE A 142 32.11 22.76 3.99
CA ILE A 142 31.04 23.73 3.80
C ILE A 142 31.67 25.12 3.89
N VAL A 143 31.75 25.80 2.75
CA VAL A 143 32.44 27.09 2.61
C VAL A 143 31.46 28.22 2.29
N LYS A 144 31.86 29.45 2.62
CA LYS A 144 31.11 30.63 2.17
C LYS A 144 31.23 30.75 0.65
N PRO A 145 30.13 30.97 -0.08
CA PRO A 145 30.19 31.16 -1.53
C PRO A 145 31.14 32.31 -1.90
N ARG A 146 32.04 32.12 -2.87
CA ARG A 146 33.02 33.13 -3.32
C ARG A 146 32.67 33.64 -4.72
N GLY A 147 32.70 34.96 -4.92
CA GLY A 147 32.72 35.58 -6.24
C GLY A 147 31.48 35.32 -7.12
N GLY A 148 30.27 35.49 -6.58
CA GLY A 148 29.03 35.37 -7.35
C GLY A 148 28.60 33.93 -7.67
N LYS A 149 29.36 32.91 -7.27
CA LYS A 149 28.93 31.51 -7.31
C LYS A 149 27.97 31.19 -6.16
N THR A 150 27.02 30.29 -6.38
CA THR A 150 26.06 29.78 -5.39
C THR A 150 26.56 28.54 -4.64
N ASP A 151 27.56 27.83 -5.18
CA ASP A 151 28.12 26.61 -4.59
C ASP A 151 28.77 26.88 -3.22
N TYR A 152 28.43 26.05 -2.24
CA TYR A 152 28.97 26.11 -0.88
C TYR A 152 29.56 24.78 -0.40
N LEU A 153 29.48 23.70 -1.19
CA LEU A 153 30.18 22.45 -0.92
C LEU A 153 31.42 22.33 -1.81
N GLU A 154 32.58 22.06 -1.22
CA GLU A 154 33.79 21.68 -1.96
C GLU A 154 33.67 20.24 -2.48
N ASN A 155 34.56 19.86 -3.40
CA ASN A 155 34.63 18.46 -3.87
C ASN A 155 35.00 17.53 -2.70
N PRO A 156 34.46 16.30 -2.64
CA PRO A 156 34.84 15.33 -1.63
C PRO A 156 36.34 15.01 -1.65
N GLU A 157 37.00 15.13 -0.50
CA GLU A 157 38.38 14.70 -0.28
C GLU A 157 38.38 13.41 0.56
N GLN A 158 39.06 12.36 0.08
CA GLN A 158 39.07 11.07 0.75
C GLN A 158 40.19 10.94 1.78
N VAL A 159 39.86 10.38 2.93
CA VAL A 159 40.78 10.08 4.03
C VAL A 159 40.66 8.61 4.40
N ARG A 160 41.79 7.94 4.60
CA ARG A 160 41.84 6.54 5.03
C ARG A 160 41.90 6.44 6.55
N ILE A 161 41.09 5.55 7.10
CA ILE A 161 41.07 5.21 8.53
C ILE A 161 41.53 3.77 8.74
N SER A 162 41.94 3.42 9.97
CA SER A 162 42.36 2.05 10.30
C SER A 162 41.18 1.10 10.53
N GLU A 163 40.00 1.66 10.79
CA GLU A 163 38.79 0.93 11.14
C GLU A 163 38.04 0.51 9.87
N MET A 164 38.02 -0.80 9.59
CA MET A 164 37.34 -1.33 8.39
C MET A 164 35.84 -1.49 8.61
N LYS A 165 35.44 -2.04 9.77
CA LYS A 165 34.04 -2.33 10.13
C LYS A 165 33.52 -1.31 11.14
N VAL A 166 33.11 -0.15 10.66
CA VAL A 166 32.50 0.89 11.49
C VAL A 166 31.01 0.54 11.71
N ARG A 167 30.59 0.53 12.97
CA ARG A 167 29.22 0.23 13.39
C ARG A 167 28.37 1.48 13.60
N ALA A 168 28.96 2.53 14.16
CA ALA A 168 28.31 3.82 14.35
C ALA A 168 29.33 4.96 14.35
N SER A 169 28.89 6.15 13.98
CA SER A 169 29.71 7.35 13.94
C SER A 169 28.91 8.58 14.36
N ALA A 170 29.56 9.51 15.07
CA ALA A 170 28.93 10.74 15.53
C ALA A 170 29.97 11.85 15.74
N PHE A 171 29.60 13.10 15.46
CA PHE A 171 30.41 14.26 15.84
C PHE A 171 30.21 14.59 17.32
N LEU A 172 31.30 14.91 18.01
CA LEU A 172 31.27 15.35 19.41
C LEU A 172 31.10 16.87 19.52
N TYR A 173 30.41 17.30 20.57
CA TYR A 173 30.28 18.71 20.90
C TYR A 173 31.59 19.22 21.51
N THR A 174 32.30 20.07 20.78
CA THR A 174 33.58 20.66 21.20
C THR A 174 33.48 22.16 21.38
N ASP A 175 34.14 22.69 22.43
CA ASP A 175 34.29 24.15 22.61
C ASP A 175 35.37 24.71 21.69
N THR A 176 36.33 23.86 21.32
CA THR A 176 37.31 24.16 20.30
C THR A 176 36.60 24.19 18.96
N LYS A 177 36.91 25.17 18.11
CA LYS A 177 36.42 25.21 16.71
C LYS A 177 37.05 24.09 15.86
N GLN A 178 37.22 22.89 16.39
CA GLN A 178 37.78 21.73 15.71
C GLN A 178 36.76 20.58 15.79
N PRO A 179 36.26 20.08 14.66
CA PRO A 179 35.33 18.96 14.62
C PRO A 179 36.06 17.69 15.06
N LYS A 180 35.46 16.96 16.01
CA LYS A 180 35.92 15.64 16.46
C LYS A 180 34.90 14.58 16.10
N LEU A 181 35.35 13.53 15.43
CA LEU A 181 34.52 12.40 15.01
C LEU A 181 34.78 11.20 15.93
N ALA A 182 33.72 10.62 16.48
CA ALA A 182 33.76 9.36 17.19
C ALA A 182 33.33 8.21 16.26
N LEU A 183 34.07 7.10 16.28
CA LEU A 183 33.80 5.89 15.50
C LEU A 183 33.74 4.68 16.44
N LEU A 184 32.57 4.04 16.52
CA LEU A 184 32.40 2.71 17.10
C LEU A 184 32.70 1.70 16.01
N TYR A 185 33.62 0.77 16.24
CA TYR A 185 34.03 -0.18 15.23
C TYR A 185 34.30 -1.56 15.82
N GLN A 186 34.25 -2.58 14.95
CA GLN A 186 34.59 -3.95 15.28
C GLN A 186 36.00 -4.26 14.77
N ASP A 187 36.85 -4.78 15.67
CA ASP A 187 38.19 -5.23 15.30
C ASP A 187 38.18 -6.63 14.67
N ALA A 188 39.35 -7.08 14.17
CA ALA A 188 39.49 -8.40 13.56
C ALA A 188 39.29 -9.59 14.53
N ARG A 189 39.21 -9.33 15.83
CA ARG A 189 38.92 -10.32 16.88
C ARG A 189 37.48 -10.22 17.37
N GLU A 190 36.63 -9.50 16.64
CA GLU A 190 35.21 -9.25 16.95
C GLU A 190 34.96 -8.45 18.24
N ASN A 191 35.99 -7.78 18.78
CA ASN A 191 35.79 -6.85 19.90
C ASN A 191 35.29 -5.51 19.38
N VAL A 192 34.33 -4.92 20.11
CA VAL A 192 33.84 -3.58 19.84
C VAL A 192 34.70 -2.56 20.57
N LYS A 193 35.16 -1.55 19.84
CA LYS A 193 36.03 -0.48 20.32
C LYS A 193 35.55 0.87 19.83
N LEU A 194 35.96 1.93 20.53
CA LEU A 194 35.62 3.31 20.20
C LEU A 194 36.88 4.14 20.01
N ALA A 195 36.96 4.79 18.85
CA ALA A 195 38.03 5.71 18.50
C ALA A 195 37.50 7.14 18.33
N THR A 196 38.26 8.15 18.76
CA THR A 196 37.97 9.55 18.43
C THR A 196 39.07 10.17 17.58
N TYR A 197 38.68 10.88 16.53
CA TYR A 197 39.58 11.50 15.56
C TYR A 197 39.38 13.01 15.50
N ARG A 198 40.50 13.73 15.40
CA ARG A 198 40.50 15.15 15.03
C ARG A 198 40.62 15.28 13.51
N MET A 199 39.63 15.91 12.88
CA MET A 199 39.54 15.96 11.41
C MET A 199 40.20 17.19 10.77
N LEU A 200 40.35 18.29 11.52
CA LEU A 200 40.99 19.53 11.05
C LEU A 200 42.28 19.82 11.83
N ASP A 201 43.24 20.47 11.16
CA ASP A 201 44.46 20.96 11.78
C ASP A 201 44.23 22.21 12.66
N ASP A 202 45.29 22.71 13.30
CA ASP A 202 45.23 23.89 14.16
C ASP A 202 44.91 25.19 13.40
N LYS A 203 44.96 25.17 12.06
CA LYS A 203 44.60 26.29 11.17
C LYS A 203 43.20 26.14 10.57
N GLY A 204 42.48 25.07 10.91
CA GLY A 204 41.14 24.77 10.38
C GLY A 204 41.14 24.27 8.93
N GLN A 205 42.28 23.81 8.42
CA GLN A 205 42.39 23.11 7.15
C GLN A 205 42.30 21.59 7.35
N LEU A 206 41.93 20.87 6.29
CA LEU A 206 42.01 19.40 6.32
C LEU A 206 43.47 18.98 6.53
N ILE A 207 43.65 17.94 7.33
CA ILE A 207 44.97 17.42 7.65
C ILE A 207 45.54 16.76 6.39
N LEU A 208 46.42 17.48 5.68
CA LEU A 208 47.00 17.11 4.38
C LEU A 208 47.64 15.71 4.32
N GLN A 209 48.05 15.17 5.47
CA GLN A 209 48.48 13.78 5.66
C GLN A 209 47.80 13.24 6.92
N PHE A 210 46.52 12.90 6.83
CA PHE A 210 45.81 12.23 7.91
C PHE A 210 46.51 10.91 8.24
N ASP A 211 47.03 10.80 9.47
CA ASP A 211 47.69 9.61 9.99
C ASP A 211 46.81 9.04 11.11
N PRO A 212 46.10 7.92 10.88
CA PRO A 212 45.21 7.32 11.87
C PRO A 212 45.88 7.10 13.24
N LYS A 213 47.20 6.90 13.29
CA LYS A 213 47.92 6.69 14.55
C LYS A 213 48.22 7.97 15.31
N LYS A 214 48.36 9.11 14.62
CA LYS A 214 48.68 10.40 15.24
C LYS A 214 47.45 11.24 15.53
N ASN A 215 46.40 11.06 14.72
CA ASN A 215 45.17 11.85 14.79
C ASN A 215 44.09 11.23 15.68
N ARG A 216 44.30 10.00 16.16
CA ARG A 216 43.46 9.32 17.16
C ARG A 216 43.75 9.85 18.56
N GLU A 217 42.73 10.33 19.27
CA GLU A 217 42.85 10.94 20.61
C GLU A 217 42.43 9.98 21.74
N ASN A 218 41.32 9.27 21.56
CA ASN A 218 40.80 8.27 22.47
C ASN A 218 40.69 6.91 21.78
N ASP A 219 40.93 5.87 22.57
CA ASP A 219 40.83 4.46 22.18
C ASP A 219 40.28 3.72 23.40
N VAL A 220 38.99 3.42 23.38
CA VAL A 220 38.29 2.76 24.50
C VAL A 220 38.01 1.32 24.11
N ASP A 221 38.45 0.42 24.99
CA ASP A 221 38.29 -1.02 24.91
C ASP A 221 37.20 -1.50 25.88
N ASP A 222 36.82 -2.79 25.80
CA ASP A 222 35.86 -3.46 26.71
C ASP A 222 34.41 -2.95 26.65
N LEU A 223 33.98 -2.55 25.45
CA LEU A 223 32.59 -2.21 25.17
C LEU A 223 31.74 -3.47 24.95
N CYS A 224 30.42 -3.33 25.12
CA CYS A 224 29.49 -4.42 24.86
C CYS A 224 29.59 -4.89 23.40
N VAL A 225 29.67 -6.20 23.17
CA VAL A 225 29.80 -6.81 21.83
C VAL A 225 28.60 -6.48 20.93
N GLY A 226 27.41 -6.30 21.53
CA GLY A 226 26.18 -5.91 20.85
C GLY A 226 26.00 -4.40 20.64
N ALA A 227 26.99 -3.57 21.00
CA ALA A 227 26.84 -2.12 20.84
C ALA A 227 26.79 -1.72 19.35
N MET A 228 25.74 -0.97 18.99
CA MET A 228 25.45 -0.53 17.62
C MET A 228 25.18 0.97 17.49
N HIS A 229 25.08 1.71 18.60
CA HIS A 229 24.69 3.12 18.60
C HIS A 229 25.61 3.96 19.51
N ILE A 230 25.84 5.21 19.10
CA ILE A 230 26.51 6.24 19.89
C ILE A 230 25.62 7.47 19.97
N ILE A 231 25.46 8.02 21.17
CA ILE A 231 24.76 9.29 21.42
C ILE A 231 25.80 10.36 21.77
N PRO A 232 26.04 11.38 20.93
CA PRO A 232 26.86 12.52 21.30
C PRO A 232 26.10 13.41 22.31
N VAL A 233 26.72 13.70 23.45
CA VAL A 233 26.09 14.46 24.54
C VAL A 233 26.51 15.93 24.46
N PRO A 234 25.56 16.88 24.37
CA PRO A 234 25.87 18.31 24.42
C PRO A 234 26.55 18.74 25.73
N LYS A 235 27.32 19.82 25.68
CA LYS A 235 27.86 20.46 26.88
C LYS A 235 26.82 21.42 27.47
N ALA A 236 26.75 21.51 28.80
CA ALA A 236 25.86 22.43 29.50
C ALA A 236 26.11 23.89 29.08
N ARG A 237 25.05 24.62 28.70
CA ARG A 237 25.12 26.01 28.23
C ARG A 237 25.28 27.06 29.35
N ASP A 238 25.12 26.69 30.61
CA ASP A 238 25.14 27.64 31.74
C ASP A 238 26.51 28.25 32.03
N GLU A 239 26.60 29.59 32.04
CA GLU A 239 27.84 30.33 32.35
C GLU A 239 28.36 30.11 33.79
N ALA A 240 27.49 29.65 34.71
CA ALA A 240 27.86 29.27 36.07
C ALA A 240 28.56 27.91 36.16
N SER A 241 28.51 27.12 35.08
CA SER A 241 29.01 25.74 34.96
C SER A 241 30.31 25.66 34.16
N LYS A 242 31.15 26.70 34.18
CA LYS A 242 32.48 26.66 33.54
C LYS A 242 33.29 25.49 34.11
N ARG A 243 33.64 24.54 33.25
CA ARG A 243 34.48 23.38 33.57
C ARG A 243 35.82 23.83 34.18
N TYR A 244 35.95 23.73 35.51
CA TYR A 244 37.26 23.86 36.16
C TYR A 244 37.98 22.51 36.07
N ILE A 245 38.75 22.32 34.99
CA ILE A 245 39.66 21.17 34.90
C ILE A 245 40.76 21.35 35.95
N VAL A 246 40.62 20.66 37.09
CA VAL A 246 41.67 20.58 38.10
C VAL A 246 42.79 19.72 37.54
N ARG A 247 43.87 20.34 37.05
CA ARG A 247 45.11 19.63 36.70
C ARG A 247 45.63 18.96 37.98
N ASN A 248 45.72 17.63 37.99
CA ASN A 248 46.12 16.76 39.12
C ASN A 248 45.01 16.37 40.13
N ALA A 249 43.79 16.07 39.68
CA ALA A 249 42.83 15.33 40.52
C ALA A 249 43.23 13.85 40.63
N THR A 250 43.14 13.26 41.84
CA THR A 250 43.41 11.82 42.11
C THR A 250 42.39 10.86 41.47
N THR A 251 41.25 11.38 41.00
CA THR A 251 40.20 10.63 40.33
C THR A 251 39.58 11.55 39.27
N ALA A 252 39.63 11.16 37.99
CA ALA A 252 38.96 11.89 36.92
C ALA A 252 37.45 11.77 37.12
N LYS A 253 36.74 12.91 37.20
CA LYS A 253 35.28 12.96 37.27
C LYS A 253 34.72 13.26 35.88
N ALA A 254 33.78 12.44 35.43
CA ALA A 254 33.07 12.67 34.17
C ALA A 254 32.14 13.88 34.31
N ASN A 255 32.24 14.85 33.40
CA ASN A 255 31.31 15.98 33.35
C ASN A 255 30.41 15.90 32.12
N LEU A 256 29.27 16.61 32.16
CA LEU A 256 28.29 16.60 31.07
C LEU A 256 28.92 17.09 29.76
N GLY A 257 28.87 16.24 28.74
CA GLY A 257 29.47 16.38 27.43
C GLY A 257 30.40 15.21 27.11
N GLY A 258 30.48 14.83 25.83
CA GLY A 258 31.16 13.60 25.42
C GLY A 258 30.19 12.71 24.65
N LEU A 259 30.08 11.43 25.02
CA LEU A 259 29.18 10.48 24.35
C LEU A 259 28.70 9.34 25.27
N VAL A 260 27.60 8.70 24.89
CA VAL A 260 27.13 7.43 25.45
C VAL A 260 27.20 6.36 24.37
N VAL A 261 27.78 5.20 24.69
CA VAL A 261 27.70 3.98 23.88
C VAL A 261 26.56 3.13 24.41
N LEU A 262 25.58 2.80 23.56
CA LEU A 262 24.47 1.92 23.91
C LEU A 262 24.88 0.46 23.63
N GLY A 263 25.06 -0.33 24.68
CA GLY A 263 25.21 -1.77 24.61
C GLY A 263 23.93 -2.50 25.00
N GLU A 264 23.84 -3.77 24.63
CA GLU A 264 22.68 -4.63 24.94
C GLU A 264 22.55 -4.94 26.44
N THR A 265 23.68 -4.98 27.17
CA THR A 265 23.73 -5.35 28.59
C THR A 265 24.23 -4.23 29.51
N LYS A 266 24.95 -3.25 28.96
CA LYS A 266 25.45 -2.08 29.70
C LYS A 266 25.57 -0.87 28.80
N PHE A 267 25.38 0.31 29.38
CA PHE A 267 25.70 1.60 28.78
C PHE A 267 27.04 2.11 29.29
N THR A 268 27.80 2.76 28.40
CA THR A 268 29.10 3.32 28.73
C THR A 268 29.11 4.80 28.36
N TYR A 269 29.11 5.68 29.37
CA TYR A 269 29.32 7.12 29.21
C TYR A 269 30.81 7.43 29.19
N LEU A 270 31.27 8.19 28.20
CA LEU A 270 32.63 8.67 28.06
C LEU A 270 32.67 10.20 28.00
N ASP A 271 33.40 10.82 28.93
CA ASP A 271 33.79 12.22 28.82
C ASP A 271 35.09 12.34 28.00
N ASP A 272 34.98 12.91 26.80
CA ASP A 272 36.10 13.04 25.86
C ASP A 272 37.29 13.85 26.42
N GLU A 273 37.03 14.82 27.31
CA GLU A 273 38.09 15.69 27.85
C GLU A 273 38.77 15.12 29.08
N SER A 274 38.00 14.61 30.05
CA SER A 274 38.55 14.01 31.27
C SER A 274 38.98 12.56 31.09
N LYS A 275 38.54 11.91 30.01
CA LYS A 275 38.66 10.46 29.73
C LYS A 275 38.04 9.58 30.82
N ALA A 276 37.18 10.15 31.66
CA ALA A 276 36.46 9.40 32.68
C ALA A 276 35.33 8.58 32.03
N ILE A 277 35.16 7.36 32.52
CA ILE A 277 34.14 6.42 32.06
C ILE A 277 33.16 6.16 33.20
N VAL A 278 31.86 6.19 32.90
CA VAL A 278 30.79 5.78 33.82
C VAL A 278 30.00 4.67 33.15
N GLU A 279 29.91 3.52 33.80
CA GLU A 279 29.18 2.36 33.29
C GLU A 279 27.86 2.18 34.03
N TYR A 280 26.84 1.73 33.31
CA TYR A 280 25.53 1.40 33.85
C TYR A 280 25.07 0.06 33.31
N ALA A 281 24.84 -0.92 34.18
CA ALA A 281 24.33 -2.23 33.79
C ALA A 281 22.80 -2.17 33.63
N LEU A 282 22.29 -2.80 32.57
CA LEU A 282 20.85 -2.94 32.34
C LEU A 282 20.31 -4.12 33.14
N ASP A 283 19.07 -4.00 33.62
CA ASP A 283 18.37 -5.07 34.34
C ASP A 283 18.06 -6.26 33.42
N GLU A 284 17.73 -5.96 32.16
CA GLU A 284 17.44 -6.92 31.10
C GLU A 284 18.24 -6.58 29.83
N ALA A 285 18.58 -7.59 29.04
CA ALA A 285 19.26 -7.37 27.77
C ALA A 285 18.27 -6.84 26.73
N VAL A 286 18.59 -5.72 26.08
CA VAL A 286 17.70 -5.06 25.11
C VAL A 286 18.43 -4.81 23.80
N LEU A 287 17.76 -5.12 22.68
CA LEU A 287 18.24 -4.84 21.33
C LEU A 287 17.77 -3.45 20.90
N TRP A 288 18.66 -2.46 20.96
CA TRP A 288 18.34 -1.08 20.57
C TRP A 288 18.23 -0.95 19.06
N ALA A 289 17.14 -0.35 18.58
CA ALA A 289 16.89 -0.12 17.16
C ALA A 289 17.18 1.33 16.76
N ALA A 290 16.66 2.31 17.52
CA ALA A 290 16.77 3.73 17.24
C ALA A 290 16.85 4.57 18.52
N TRP A 291 17.34 5.81 18.39
CA TRP A 291 17.32 6.79 19.47
C TRP A 291 17.09 8.20 18.92
N GLU A 292 16.56 9.10 19.75
CA GLU A 292 16.42 10.52 19.44
C GLU A 292 16.62 11.40 20.67
N SER A 293 17.19 12.59 20.48
CA SER A 293 17.38 13.55 21.58
C SER A 293 16.10 14.28 21.96
N ILE A 294 15.78 14.32 23.25
CA ILE A 294 14.68 15.13 23.79
C ILE A 294 15.22 16.49 24.23
N ASP A 295 16.25 16.46 25.07
CA ASP A 295 16.96 17.63 25.58
C ASP A 295 18.46 17.30 25.82
N GLU A 296 19.16 18.11 26.61
CA GLU A 296 20.60 17.91 26.89
C GLU A 296 20.89 16.63 27.71
N ARG A 297 19.91 16.11 28.45
CA ARG A 297 20.04 15.02 29.44
C ARG A 297 19.14 13.82 29.15
N ASN A 298 18.01 14.02 28.49
CA ASN A 298 16.98 13.03 28.22
C ASN A 298 17.00 12.62 26.75
N TYR A 299 16.95 11.31 26.52
CA TYR A 299 16.96 10.69 25.19
C TYR A 299 15.87 9.64 25.12
N LEU A 300 15.16 9.59 24.00
CA LEU A 300 14.20 8.55 23.70
C LEU A 300 14.94 7.40 23.00
N LEU A 301 14.74 6.17 23.48
CA LEU A 301 15.28 4.95 22.89
C LEU A 301 14.13 4.05 22.46
N GLY A 302 14.27 3.39 21.32
CA GLY A 302 13.37 2.35 20.85
C GLY A 302 14.10 1.04 20.65
N ASP A 303 13.49 -0.07 21.06
CA ASP A 303 14.03 -1.42 20.87
C ASP A 303 13.48 -2.11 19.59
N ASP A 304 14.04 -3.28 19.26
CA ASP A 304 13.64 -4.08 18.09
C ASP A 304 12.24 -4.70 18.22
N TYR A 305 11.66 -4.68 19.41
CA TYR A 305 10.30 -5.19 19.74
C TYR A 305 9.27 -4.06 19.88
N GLY A 306 9.63 -2.82 19.54
CA GLY A 306 8.71 -1.68 19.56
C GLY A 306 8.48 -1.05 20.93
N TYR A 307 9.22 -1.41 21.98
CA TYR A 307 9.14 -0.70 23.26
C TYR A 307 9.96 0.59 23.25
N LEU A 308 9.36 1.65 23.81
CA LEU A 308 10.01 2.92 24.05
C LEU A 308 10.53 3.01 25.48
N TYR A 309 11.72 3.60 25.60
CA TYR A 309 12.41 3.86 26.86
C TYR A 309 12.90 5.30 26.88
N ILE A 310 12.93 5.90 28.06
CA ILE A 310 13.63 7.16 28.31
C ILE A 310 14.94 6.90 29.02
N LEU A 311 16.03 7.42 28.45
CA LEU A 311 17.35 7.47 29.07
C LEU A 311 17.59 8.87 29.63
N THR A 312 17.81 8.97 30.93
CA THR A 312 18.14 10.22 31.62
C THR A 312 19.57 10.15 32.17
N ILE A 313 20.40 11.13 31.79
CA ILE A 313 21.74 11.32 32.35
C ILE A 313 21.62 12.02 33.72
N LEU A 314 21.97 11.31 34.78
CA LEU A 314 21.95 11.85 36.14
C LEU A 314 23.18 12.72 36.39
N VAL A 315 22.97 13.95 36.83
CA VAL A 315 24.04 14.92 37.09
C VAL A 315 23.93 15.52 38.49
N ASP A 316 25.08 15.72 39.13
CA ASP A 316 25.25 16.54 40.34
C ASP A 316 26.06 17.79 39.96
N GLY A 317 25.37 18.92 39.82
CA GLY A 317 25.92 20.12 39.20
C GLY A 317 26.27 19.88 37.72
N ALA A 318 27.57 19.78 37.42
CA ALA A 318 28.08 19.48 36.08
C ALA A 318 28.67 18.06 35.94
N THR A 319 28.79 17.32 37.05
CA THR A 319 29.39 15.99 37.09
C THR A 319 28.33 14.93 36.85
N VAL A 320 28.59 14.00 35.93
CA VAL A 320 27.72 12.86 35.64
C VAL A 320 27.93 11.80 36.72
N THR A 321 26.85 11.43 37.40
CA THR A 321 26.86 10.45 38.50
C THR A 321 26.40 9.07 38.07
N GLY A 322 25.57 8.99 37.03
CA GLY A 322 25.04 7.75 36.51
C GLY A 322 24.07 7.96 35.36
N LEU A 323 23.46 6.86 34.91
CA LEU A 323 22.41 6.83 33.91
C LEU A 323 21.18 6.16 34.55
N GLN A 324 19.99 6.55 34.10
CA GLN A 324 18.74 5.92 34.49
C GLN A 324 17.92 5.64 33.24
N ILE A 325 17.30 4.46 33.19
CA ILE A 325 16.38 4.08 32.12
C ILE A 325 14.99 3.78 32.69
N ALA A 326 13.95 4.23 32.00
CA ALA A 326 12.56 3.87 32.33
C ALA A 326 11.80 3.46 31.06
N LYS A 327 11.00 2.41 31.16
CA LYS A 327 10.16 1.90 30.07
C LYS A 327 8.85 2.69 30.02
N LEU A 328 8.44 3.15 28.84
CA LEU A 328 7.29 4.05 28.65
C LEU A 328 6.05 3.35 28.09
N GLY A 329 6.23 2.49 27.09
CA GLY A 329 5.11 1.90 26.36
C GLY A 329 5.57 1.19 25.08
N GLN A 330 4.61 0.74 24.28
CA GLN A 330 4.86 0.01 23.04
C GLN A 330 4.29 0.77 21.85
N VAL A 331 5.05 0.79 20.77
CA VAL A 331 4.75 1.45 19.48
C VAL A 331 5.16 0.52 18.34
N SER A 332 4.96 0.96 17.11
CA SER A 332 5.51 0.30 15.94
C SER A 332 7.03 0.26 15.98
N LYS A 333 7.64 -0.87 15.61
CA LYS A 333 9.09 -1.06 15.61
C LYS A 333 9.82 0.11 14.92
N PRO A 334 10.61 0.90 15.65
CA PRO A 334 11.21 2.12 15.11
C PRO A 334 12.45 1.81 14.27
N THR A 335 12.45 2.26 13.01
CA THR A 335 13.66 2.38 12.19
C THR A 335 14.35 3.72 12.38
N SER A 336 13.57 4.75 12.70
CA SER A 336 14.05 6.09 13.04
C SER A 336 13.04 6.79 13.95
N LEU A 337 13.52 7.72 14.77
CA LEU A 337 12.74 8.48 15.72
C LEU A 337 13.03 9.97 15.50
N GLU A 338 12.00 10.81 15.47
CA GLU A 338 12.17 12.25 15.34
C GLU A 338 11.32 12.97 16.38
N ASN A 339 11.93 13.91 17.10
CA ASN A 339 11.24 14.75 18.07
C ASN A 339 10.62 15.94 17.35
N LEU A 340 9.28 16.04 17.33
CA LEU A 340 8.55 17.13 16.69
C LEU A 340 8.30 18.33 17.63
N GLY A 341 8.76 18.25 18.88
CA GLY A 341 8.51 19.24 19.93
C GLY A 341 7.22 18.98 20.70
N ASN A 342 7.03 19.68 21.82
CA ASN A 342 5.85 19.58 22.69
C ASN A 342 5.51 18.15 23.16
N GLY A 343 6.53 17.28 23.30
CA GLY A 343 6.34 15.88 23.67
C GLY A 343 5.80 15.00 22.54
N ILE A 344 5.71 15.50 21.30
CA ILE A 344 5.25 14.74 20.13
C ILE A 344 6.46 14.16 19.40
N PHE A 345 6.37 12.88 19.04
CA PHE A 345 7.41 12.14 18.34
C PHE A 345 6.83 11.45 17.11
N TYR A 346 7.62 11.43 16.04
CA TYR A 346 7.36 10.61 14.87
C TYR A 346 8.16 9.31 14.96
N ILE A 347 7.45 8.21 14.83
CA ILE A 347 7.98 6.84 14.83
C ILE A 347 7.96 6.34 13.39
N ALA A 348 9.12 6.36 12.74
CA ALA A 348 9.28 5.79 11.41
C ALA A 348 9.41 4.26 11.54
N SER A 349 8.75 3.51 10.67
CA SER A 349 8.90 2.07 10.61
C SER A 349 9.03 1.58 9.17
N HIS A 350 9.92 0.61 8.97
CA HIS A 350 10.00 -0.16 7.72
C HIS A 350 9.03 -1.33 7.71
N GLU A 351 8.79 -1.95 8.88
CA GLU A 351 8.14 -3.25 9.05
C GLU A 351 6.74 -3.15 9.70
N ALA A 352 6.29 -1.95 10.03
CA ALA A 352 4.98 -1.67 10.60
C ALA A 352 4.46 -0.32 10.10
N ASP A 353 3.25 0.06 10.51
CA ASP A 353 2.72 1.41 10.22
C ASP A 353 3.58 2.49 10.90
N ASN A 354 3.68 3.66 10.26
CA ASN A 354 4.35 4.79 10.91
C ASN A 354 3.38 5.44 11.88
N GLN A 355 3.88 5.98 12.99
CA GLN A 355 3.04 6.52 14.05
C GLN A 355 3.50 7.91 14.48
N VAL A 356 2.55 8.78 14.82
CA VAL A 356 2.78 10.01 15.56
C VAL A 356 2.27 9.76 16.97
N VAL A 357 3.15 9.90 17.96
CA VAL A 357 2.83 9.62 19.36
C VAL A 357 3.14 10.83 20.22
N GLN A 358 2.31 11.08 21.23
CA GLN A 358 2.59 12.02 22.30
C GLN A 358 3.13 11.26 23.50
N ILE A 359 4.22 11.74 24.06
CA ILE A 359 4.90 11.15 25.21
C ILE A 359 4.73 12.07 26.42
N ASP A 360 4.10 11.55 27.48
CA ASP A 360 4.08 12.19 28.79
C ASP A 360 5.30 11.73 29.59
N LEU A 361 6.23 12.68 29.82
CA LEU A 361 7.47 12.44 30.56
C LEU A 361 7.26 12.41 32.08
N GLU A 362 6.12 12.90 32.59
CA GLU A 362 5.83 12.93 34.02
C GLU A 362 5.22 11.62 34.53
N ASN A 363 4.53 10.85 33.66
CA ASN A 363 3.90 9.57 34.00
C ASN A 363 4.37 8.41 33.09
N PRO A 364 5.47 7.73 33.43
CA PRO A 364 6.06 6.67 32.60
C PRO A 364 5.16 5.46 32.36
N GLU A 365 4.27 5.11 33.32
CA GLU A 365 3.49 3.86 33.23
C GLU A 365 2.45 3.86 32.09
N HIS A 366 1.92 5.03 31.70
CA HIS A 366 0.98 5.22 30.57
C HIS A 366 1.48 6.36 29.66
N GLY A 367 2.80 6.44 29.51
CA GLY A 367 3.45 7.63 28.95
C GLY A 367 3.32 7.79 27.44
N VAL A 368 2.60 6.93 26.71
CA VAL A 368 2.52 6.97 25.24
C VAL A 368 1.07 7.02 24.78
N THR A 369 0.71 8.09 24.07
CA THR A 369 -0.61 8.28 23.44
C THR A 369 -0.44 8.33 21.93
N LEU A 370 -1.15 7.48 21.19
CA LEU A 370 -1.14 7.49 19.72
C LEU A 370 -2.02 8.65 19.21
N LEU A 371 -1.43 9.55 18.42
CA LEU A 371 -2.15 10.66 17.79
C LEU A 371 -2.59 10.32 16.36
N GLN A 372 -1.69 9.75 15.55
CA GLN A 372 -1.94 9.46 14.15
C GLN A 372 -1.20 8.20 13.70
N THR A 373 -1.84 7.39 12.86
CA THR A 373 -1.23 6.24 12.18
C THR A 373 -1.18 6.51 10.69
N LEU A 374 -0.01 6.33 10.09
CA LEU A 374 0.24 6.49 8.66
C LEU A 374 0.50 5.10 8.04
N PRO A 375 -0.42 4.58 7.20
CA PRO A 375 -0.34 3.22 6.68
C PRO A 375 0.96 2.93 5.93
N ASN A 376 1.58 1.79 6.23
CA ASN A 376 2.75 1.26 5.55
C ASN A 376 2.58 -0.23 5.22
N ILE A 377 2.47 -0.57 3.93
CA ILE A 377 2.31 -1.96 3.49
C ILE A 377 3.64 -2.71 3.33
N ALA A 378 4.76 -2.09 3.69
CA ALA A 378 6.10 -2.66 3.57
C ALA A 378 6.49 -3.50 4.81
N PRO A 379 7.41 -4.47 4.65
CA PRO A 379 7.76 -5.11 3.38
C PRO A 379 6.62 -6.04 2.91
N ILE A 380 6.38 -6.11 1.59
CA ILE A 380 5.49 -7.12 1.01
C ILE A 380 6.28 -8.42 0.87
N LEU A 381 6.02 -9.40 1.72
CA LEU A 381 6.74 -10.69 1.72
C LEU A 381 6.17 -11.67 0.70
N ASP A 382 4.85 -11.67 0.56
CA ASP A 382 4.09 -12.44 -0.43
C ASP A 382 2.75 -11.76 -0.68
N PHE A 383 2.10 -12.07 -1.79
CA PHE A 383 0.76 -11.59 -2.05
C PHE A 383 0.01 -12.52 -3.00
N THR A 384 -1.31 -12.45 -2.96
CA THR A 384 -2.20 -13.16 -3.88
C THR A 384 -3.17 -12.18 -4.51
N VAL A 385 -3.61 -12.52 -5.72
CA VAL A 385 -4.67 -11.79 -6.41
C VAL A 385 -5.98 -12.51 -6.12
N MET A 386 -6.98 -11.76 -5.69
CA MET A 386 -8.35 -12.22 -5.54
C MET A 386 -9.21 -11.48 -6.56
N ASP A 387 -9.90 -12.23 -7.40
CA ASP A 387 -10.97 -11.68 -8.22
C ASP A 387 -12.33 -11.92 -7.54
N MET A 388 -13.13 -10.86 -7.46
CA MET A 388 -14.49 -10.87 -6.92
C MET A 388 -15.55 -11.01 -8.03
N GLY A 389 -15.14 -11.00 -9.30
CA GLY A 389 -15.97 -11.28 -10.47
C GLY A 389 -16.08 -12.79 -10.78
N GLY A 390 -17.13 -13.20 -11.50
CA GLY A 390 -17.20 -14.53 -12.13
C GLY A 390 -17.18 -15.76 -11.21
N ARG A 391 -18.16 -15.91 -10.30
CA ARG A 391 -18.30 -17.13 -9.46
C ARG A 391 -18.87 -18.35 -10.20
N GLU A 392 -19.32 -18.16 -11.44
CA GLU A 392 -19.82 -19.22 -12.33
C GLU A 392 -19.00 -19.12 -13.62
N GLY A 393 -18.66 -20.24 -14.26
CA GLY A 393 -17.71 -20.37 -15.39
C GLY A 393 -18.02 -19.59 -16.69
N GLU A 394 -18.63 -18.42 -16.60
CA GLU A 394 -18.80 -17.44 -17.64
C GLU A 394 -17.56 -16.52 -17.69
N THR A 395 -16.82 -16.68 -18.79
CA THR A 395 -15.88 -15.73 -19.42
C THR A 395 -15.16 -14.73 -18.50
N GLN A 396 -13.85 -14.96 -18.31
CA GLN A 396 -12.84 -14.04 -17.79
C GLN A 396 -12.80 -12.72 -18.59
N LEU A 397 -13.76 -11.83 -18.37
CA LEU A 397 -13.86 -10.55 -19.06
C LEU A 397 -13.28 -9.44 -18.18
N ASN A 398 -11.98 -9.17 -18.36
CA ASN A 398 -11.29 -7.92 -18.05
C ASN A 398 -11.49 -7.34 -16.63
N GLU A 399 -10.70 -7.80 -15.66
CA GLU A 399 -10.96 -7.53 -14.23
C GLU A 399 -10.08 -6.47 -13.55
N TYR A 400 -9.14 -5.81 -14.24
CA TYR A 400 -8.43 -4.70 -13.59
C TYR A 400 -9.12 -3.33 -13.77
N SER A 401 -9.65 -3.03 -14.96
CA SER A 401 -10.28 -1.73 -15.22
C SER A 401 -11.62 -1.53 -14.46
N SER A 402 -12.16 -2.58 -13.83
CA SER A 402 -13.44 -2.54 -13.11
C SER A 402 -13.35 -2.18 -11.63
N GLY A 403 -12.15 -2.06 -11.02
CA GLY A 403 -12.01 -1.82 -9.57
C GLY A 403 -12.31 -3.05 -8.69
N GLN A 404 -12.45 -4.24 -9.30
CA GLN A 404 -12.94 -5.45 -8.64
C GLN A 404 -11.83 -6.38 -8.13
N ALA A 405 -10.65 -6.38 -8.76
CA ALA A 405 -9.52 -7.18 -8.30
C ALA A 405 -8.94 -6.61 -6.98
N ARG A 406 -8.78 -7.48 -5.99
CA ARG A 406 -8.13 -7.17 -4.71
C ARG A 406 -6.76 -7.83 -4.66
N LEU A 407 -5.74 -7.04 -4.35
CA LEU A 407 -4.41 -7.56 -4.06
C LEU A 407 -4.31 -7.75 -2.55
N VAL A 408 -4.11 -8.99 -2.11
CA VAL A 408 -4.00 -9.30 -0.68
C VAL A 408 -2.54 -9.61 -0.36
N THR A 409 -1.90 -8.75 0.41
CA THR A 409 -0.48 -8.80 0.74
C THR A 409 -0.27 -9.30 2.16
N GLY A 410 0.70 -10.20 2.34
CA GLY A 410 1.34 -10.45 3.63
C GLY A 410 2.41 -9.39 3.84
N SER A 411 2.12 -8.45 4.74
CA SER A 411 2.88 -7.21 4.92
C SER A 411 3.40 -7.07 6.35
N GLY A 412 4.51 -6.36 6.49
CA GLY A 412 5.09 -6.06 7.78
C GLY A 412 5.95 -7.19 8.35
N GLY A 413 6.50 -6.94 9.54
CA GLY A 413 7.36 -7.85 10.26
C GLY A 413 7.06 -7.83 11.76
N PHE A 414 7.39 -8.94 12.41
CA PHE A 414 7.20 -9.16 13.85
C PHE A 414 5.75 -8.83 14.29
N GLU A 415 5.58 -8.01 15.32
CA GLU A 415 4.29 -7.58 15.84
C GLU A 415 3.53 -6.63 14.89
N GLY A 416 4.24 -5.99 13.96
CA GLY A 416 3.64 -5.17 12.89
C GLY A 416 3.08 -5.99 11.72
N GLY A 417 3.24 -7.31 11.77
CA GLY A 417 2.79 -8.21 10.72
C GLY A 417 1.28 -8.22 10.54
N SER A 418 0.85 -8.05 9.30
CA SER A 418 -0.55 -7.85 8.93
C SER A 418 -0.87 -8.45 7.56
N LEU A 419 -2.15 -8.75 7.34
CA LEU A 419 -2.69 -9.06 6.03
C LEU A 419 -3.37 -7.79 5.50
N ARG A 420 -3.01 -7.30 4.31
CA ARG A 420 -3.57 -6.05 3.77
C ARG A 420 -4.23 -6.27 2.43
N SER A 421 -5.45 -5.75 2.28
CA SER A 421 -6.20 -5.76 1.03
C SER A 421 -6.04 -4.41 0.36
N VAL A 422 -5.42 -4.40 -0.82
CA VAL A 422 -5.22 -3.23 -1.66
C VAL A 422 -6.20 -3.31 -2.83
N ARG A 423 -7.07 -2.30 -2.95
CA ARG A 423 -8.12 -2.21 -3.96
C ARG A 423 -8.14 -0.82 -4.61
N SER A 424 -8.51 -0.73 -5.88
CA SER A 424 -8.79 0.56 -6.52
C SER A 424 -10.18 1.04 -6.09
N GLY A 425 -10.27 2.28 -5.61
CA GLY A 425 -11.50 2.86 -5.11
C GLY A 425 -11.67 4.32 -5.50
N VAL A 426 -12.84 4.87 -5.23
CA VAL A 426 -13.18 6.27 -5.36
C VAL A 426 -13.14 6.90 -3.97
N GLY A 427 -12.41 8.01 -3.84
CA GLY A 427 -12.39 8.79 -2.60
C GLY A 427 -13.69 9.57 -2.40
N LEU A 428 -14.14 9.65 -1.15
CA LEU A 428 -15.08 10.65 -0.68
C LEU A 428 -14.27 11.68 0.10
N ASP A 429 -14.22 12.91 -0.40
CA ASP A 429 -13.58 14.00 0.31
C ASP A 429 -14.63 14.64 1.24
N ASP A 430 -14.53 14.33 2.53
CA ASP A 430 -15.40 14.86 3.59
C ASP A 430 -15.23 16.38 3.68
N THR A 431 -16.29 17.11 3.38
CA THR A 431 -16.30 18.59 3.38
C THR A 431 -16.69 19.11 4.77
N ALA A 432 -17.69 18.49 5.40
CA ALA A 432 -18.16 18.88 6.72
C ALA A 432 -18.90 17.74 7.42
N ILE A 433 -18.81 17.72 8.75
CA ILE A 433 -19.69 16.91 9.62
C ILE A 433 -20.88 17.80 9.98
N LEU A 434 -22.08 17.39 9.58
CA LEU A 434 -23.31 18.17 9.79
C LEU A 434 -23.83 17.99 11.21
N ALA A 435 -23.87 16.75 11.71
CA ALA A 435 -24.29 16.43 13.06
C ALA A 435 -23.85 15.02 13.49
N GLU A 436 -23.63 14.84 14.79
CA GLU A 436 -23.47 13.52 15.42
C GLU A 436 -24.86 12.98 15.82
N MET A 437 -25.34 11.95 15.11
CA MET A 437 -26.67 11.39 15.30
C MET A 437 -26.66 9.88 15.05
N GLU A 438 -27.25 9.11 15.97
CA GLU A 438 -27.35 7.65 15.87
C GLU A 438 -28.73 7.19 15.38
N GLY A 439 -28.77 6.00 14.76
CA GLY A 439 -30.03 5.34 14.41
C GLY A 439 -30.73 5.86 13.16
N ILE A 440 -30.00 6.58 12.29
CA ILE A 440 -30.49 7.03 10.98
C ILE A 440 -30.84 5.81 10.11
N ARG A 441 -32.01 5.84 9.48
CA ARG A 441 -32.48 4.79 8.56
C ARG A 441 -32.39 5.22 7.10
N LYS A 442 -32.82 6.44 6.79
CA LYS A 442 -32.82 7.00 5.43
C LYS A 442 -32.57 8.50 5.46
N VAL A 443 -31.98 9.01 4.38
CA VAL A 443 -31.76 10.44 4.15
C VAL A 443 -32.30 10.83 2.77
N PHE A 444 -32.93 12.00 2.69
CA PHE A 444 -33.50 12.53 1.45
C PHE A 444 -33.22 14.02 1.33
N ALA A 445 -32.97 14.50 0.11
CA ALA A 445 -32.85 15.93 -0.18
C ALA A 445 -34.11 16.46 -0.86
N LEU A 446 -34.54 17.65 -0.47
CA LEU A 446 -35.72 18.35 -0.99
C LEU A 446 -35.38 19.81 -1.33
N HIS A 447 -36.21 20.42 -2.18
CA HIS A 447 -36.18 21.85 -2.46
C HIS A 447 -37.52 22.54 -2.10
N SER A 448 -37.45 23.75 -1.52
CA SER A 448 -38.64 24.49 -1.07
C SER A 448 -39.44 25.18 -2.19
N GLY A 449 -38.89 25.38 -3.39
CA GLY A 449 -39.58 26.07 -4.49
C GLY A 449 -39.38 25.38 -5.85
N PRO A 450 -40.23 25.65 -6.86
CA PRO A 450 -40.03 25.11 -8.20
C PRO A 450 -38.70 25.66 -8.75
N SER A 451 -37.81 24.80 -9.22
CA SER A 451 -36.49 25.13 -9.80
C SER A 451 -35.43 25.72 -8.85
N LEU A 452 -35.55 25.54 -7.53
CA LEU A 452 -34.48 25.88 -6.59
C LEU A 452 -33.53 24.68 -6.38
N PRO A 453 -32.23 24.93 -6.11
CA PRO A 453 -31.32 23.89 -5.62
C PRO A 453 -31.82 23.32 -4.28
N ASN A 454 -31.33 22.14 -3.92
CA ASN A 454 -31.75 21.45 -2.69
C ASN A 454 -31.41 22.33 -1.48
N ASP A 455 -32.43 22.68 -0.70
CA ASP A 455 -32.29 23.56 0.48
C ASP A 455 -32.68 22.86 1.78
N THR A 456 -33.17 21.63 1.69
CA THR A 456 -33.73 20.89 2.82
C THR A 456 -33.23 19.46 2.81
N LEU A 457 -32.75 18.98 3.95
CA LEU A 457 -32.39 17.59 4.20
C LEU A 457 -33.38 16.97 5.18
N VAL A 458 -33.91 15.80 4.83
CA VAL A 458 -34.84 15.02 5.64
C VAL A 458 -34.11 13.78 6.15
N VAL A 459 -34.06 13.62 7.47
CA VAL A 459 -33.40 12.48 8.13
C VAL A 459 -34.46 11.65 8.83
N SER A 460 -34.65 10.41 8.38
CA SER A 460 -35.65 9.50 8.93
C SER A 460 -35.03 8.55 9.93
N PHE A 461 -35.66 8.45 11.10
CA PHE A 461 -35.37 7.49 12.17
C PHE A 461 -36.50 6.46 12.26
N SER A 462 -36.36 5.48 13.14
CA SER A 462 -37.37 4.43 13.36
C SER A 462 -38.69 4.94 13.94
N THR A 463 -38.67 6.06 14.67
CA THR A 463 -39.84 6.61 15.39
C THR A 463 -40.18 8.04 15.00
N GLU A 464 -39.27 8.77 14.36
CA GLU A 464 -39.44 10.18 14.02
C GLU A 464 -38.73 10.54 12.70
N THR A 465 -39.05 11.71 12.16
CA THR A 465 -38.37 12.31 11.01
C THR A 465 -37.95 13.74 11.37
N ARG A 466 -36.68 14.08 11.16
CA ARG A 466 -36.12 15.42 11.42
C ARG A 466 -35.81 16.14 10.11
N PHE A 467 -35.85 17.47 10.15
CA PHE A 467 -35.65 18.32 8.98
C PHE A 467 -34.55 19.34 9.23
N PHE A 468 -33.61 19.46 8.30
CA PHE A 468 -32.54 20.42 8.34
C PHE A 468 -32.62 21.32 7.12
N LYS A 469 -32.52 22.63 7.33
CA LYS A 469 -32.55 23.61 6.25
C LYS A 469 -31.19 24.25 6.11
N PHE A 470 -30.72 24.35 4.87
CA PHE A 470 -29.49 25.05 4.52
C PHE A 470 -29.81 26.49 4.14
N ASP A 471 -28.99 27.41 4.65
CA ASP A 471 -29.02 28.79 4.21
C ASP A 471 -28.16 29.01 2.94
N SER A 472 -28.11 30.26 2.47
CA SER A 472 -27.31 30.62 1.28
C SER A 472 -25.79 30.65 1.52
N GLN A 473 -25.34 30.60 2.78
CA GLN A 473 -23.93 30.59 3.16
C GLN A 473 -23.41 29.19 3.50
N GLY A 474 -24.31 28.20 3.63
CA GLY A 474 -23.99 26.81 3.95
C GLY A 474 -24.20 26.42 5.42
N ASP A 475 -24.77 27.32 6.25
CA ASP A 475 -25.14 27.02 7.63
C ASP A 475 -26.40 26.16 7.67
N ILE A 476 -26.43 25.22 8.63
CA ILE A 476 -27.50 24.24 8.82
C ILE A 476 -28.34 24.59 10.06
N GLU A 477 -29.66 24.67 9.89
CA GLU A 477 -30.61 24.88 10.99
C GLU A 477 -31.63 23.73 11.03
N GLU A 478 -31.84 23.15 12.21
CA GLU A 478 -32.92 22.17 12.42
C GLU A 478 -34.27 22.89 12.52
N VAL A 479 -35.24 22.45 11.73
CA VAL A 479 -36.57 23.06 11.64
C VAL A 479 -37.65 22.07 12.07
N GLU A 480 -38.58 22.52 12.94
CA GLU A 480 -39.63 21.66 13.47
C GLU A 480 -40.63 21.16 12.40
N THR A 481 -40.95 21.99 11.40
CA THR A 481 -41.88 21.62 10.32
C THR A 481 -41.56 22.29 8.98
N ILE A 482 -41.68 21.54 7.88
CA ILE A 482 -41.54 22.04 6.51
C ILE A 482 -42.81 21.71 5.73
N LYS A 483 -43.49 22.72 5.17
CA LYS A 483 -44.71 22.58 4.34
C LYS A 483 -45.77 21.57 4.86
N ASN A 484 -45.93 21.46 6.19
CA ASN A 484 -46.82 20.49 6.87
C ASN A 484 -46.46 19.00 6.69
N LEU A 485 -45.19 18.67 6.45
CA LEU A 485 -44.67 17.29 6.50
C LEU A 485 -44.82 16.73 7.92
N SER A 486 -45.09 15.43 8.03
CA SER A 486 -45.17 14.72 9.31
C SER A 486 -43.78 14.43 9.87
N SER A 487 -43.54 14.78 11.14
CA SER A 487 -42.32 14.45 11.89
C SER A 487 -42.48 13.26 12.84
N THR A 488 -43.72 12.81 13.10
CA THR A 488 -44.03 11.87 14.20
C THR A 488 -43.89 10.39 13.84
N SER A 489 -43.40 10.07 12.65
CA SER A 489 -43.28 8.70 12.15
C SER A 489 -42.11 8.57 11.18
N GLU A 490 -41.65 7.33 10.96
CA GLU A 490 -40.65 7.02 9.93
C GLU A 490 -41.16 7.40 8.54
N THR A 491 -40.32 8.11 7.78
CA THR A 491 -40.56 8.43 6.37
C THR A 491 -39.87 7.38 5.49
N LEU A 492 -40.68 6.59 4.77
CA LEU A 492 -40.19 5.52 3.89
C LEU A 492 -39.69 6.05 2.54
N LEU A 493 -40.33 7.10 2.02
CA LEU A 493 -40.04 7.73 0.74
C LEU A 493 -40.49 9.20 0.76
N THR A 494 -39.65 10.11 0.29
CA THR A 494 -40.03 11.50 0.00
C THR A 494 -39.22 12.06 -1.16
N TYR A 495 -39.85 12.88 -2.00
CA TYR A 495 -39.21 13.62 -3.08
C TYR A 495 -40.13 14.75 -3.57
N ASN A 496 -39.56 15.66 -4.37
CA ASN A 496 -40.29 16.75 -4.99
C ASN A 496 -41.07 16.30 -6.23
N LEU A 497 -42.34 16.71 -6.31
CA LEU A 497 -43.20 16.56 -7.48
C LEU A 497 -43.17 17.82 -8.35
N ASP A 498 -43.57 17.64 -9.62
CA ASP A 498 -43.86 18.75 -10.52
C ASP A 498 -44.82 19.77 -9.86
N GLU A 499 -44.62 21.05 -10.14
CA GLU A 499 -45.33 22.19 -9.51
C GLU A 499 -44.91 22.55 -8.06
N GLY A 500 -43.79 22.03 -7.56
CA GLY A 500 -43.22 22.43 -6.26
C GLY A 500 -43.93 21.81 -5.03
N CYS A 501 -44.69 20.75 -5.28
CA CYS A 501 -45.33 19.91 -4.27
C CYS A 501 -44.32 18.87 -3.74
N ILE A 502 -44.58 18.33 -2.55
CA ILE A 502 -43.73 17.33 -1.90
C ILE A 502 -44.56 16.10 -1.60
N LEU A 503 -44.09 14.94 -2.04
CA LEU A 503 -44.69 13.66 -1.65
C LEU A 503 -44.01 13.16 -0.38
N GLN A 504 -44.78 12.69 0.59
CA GLN A 504 -44.29 11.97 1.76
C GLN A 504 -45.06 10.66 1.91
N VAL A 505 -44.33 9.57 2.07
CA VAL A 505 -44.87 8.25 2.42
C VAL A 505 -44.36 7.85 3.79
N THR A 506 -45.29 7.64 4.72
CA THR A 506 -45.03 7.11 6.06
C THR A 506 -45.57 5.69 6.16
N GLN A 507 -45.42 5.04 7.32
CA GLN A 507 -46.03 3.72 7.56
C GLN A 507 -47.57 3.76 7.57
N HIS A 508 -48.19 4.93 7.77
CA HIS A 508 -49.63 5.08 7.99
C HIS A 508 -50.37 5.87 6.91
N GLU A 509 -49.69 6.74 6.17
CA GLU A 509 -50.31 7.54 5.11
C GLU A 509 -49.34 7.90 4.00
N VAL A 510 -49.90 8.11 2.80
CA VAL A 510 -49.25 8.75 1.66
C VAL A 510 -49.89 10.12 1.48
N ALA A 511 -49.09 11.18 1.48
CA ALA A 511 -49.59 12.54 1.43
C ALA A 511 -48.84 13.39 0.40
N ILE A 512 -49.60 14.17 -0.39
CA ILE A 512 -49.05 15.23 -1.26
C ILE A 512 -49.25 16.58 -0.56
N HIS A 513 -48.13 17.20 -0.20
CA HIS A 513 -48.05 18.49 0.46
C HIS A 513 -47.76 19.60 -0.56
N GLY A 514 -48.38 20.78 -0.40
CA GLY A 514 -48.18 21.93 -1.30
C GLY A 514 -49.38 22.29 -2.18
N LYS A 515 -50.34 21.39 -2.38
CA LYS A 515 -51.67 21.70 -2.94
C LYS A 515 -52.66 21.98 -1.80
N SER A 516 -53.54 22.97 -1.99
CA SER A 516 -54.64 23.27 -1.06
C SER A 516 -55.98 22.96 -1.74
N PRO A 517 -56.74 21.93 -1.31
CA PRO A 517 -56.48 21.00 -0.21
C PRO A 517 -55.38 19.97 -0.51
N GLY A 518 -54.67 19.50 0.53
CA GLY A 518 -53.70 18.41 0.40
C GLY A 518 -54.40 17.07 0.20
N HIS A 519 -53.83 16.22 -0.65
CA HIS A 519 -54.38 14.88 -0.92
C HIS A 519 -53.68 13.84 -0.06
N ARG A 520 -54.46 12.95 0.56
CA ARG A 520 -53.96 11.89 1.44
C ARG A 520 -54.63 10.57 1.09
N TRP A 521 -53.84 9.50 1.12
CA TRP A 521 -54.29 8.12 1.03
C TRP A 521 -53.82 7.36 2.26
N GLN A 522 -54.70 6.51 2.81
CA GLN A 522 -54.41 5.66 3.96
C GLN A 522 -54.66 4.20 3.57
N PRO A 523 -53.83 3.25 4.04
CA PRO A 523 -54.09 1.85 3.84
C PRO A 523 -55.36 1.42 4.58
N PRO A 524 -56.01 0.30 4.17
CA PRO A 524 -57.17 -0.24 4.87
C PRO A 524 -56.93 -0.48 6.37
N ASP A 525 -57.99 -0.38 7.19
CA ASP A 525 -57.92 -0.46 8.65
C ASP A 525 -57.07 -1.66 9.15
N GLY A 526 -56.04 -1.34 9.95
CA GLY A 526 -55.14 -2.34 10.56
C GLY A 526 -53.97 -2.80 9.67
N GLN A 527 -53.81 -2.24 8.46
CA GLN A 527 -52.64 -2.48 7.62
C GLN A 527 -51.62 -1.35 7.72
N ILE A 528 -50.33 -1.68 7.56
CA ILE A 528 -49.24 -0.71 7.49
C ILE A 528 -48.51 -0.82 6.14
N ILE A 529 -47.99 0.31 5.67
CA ILE A 529 -47.14 0.35 4.47
C ILE A 529 -45.76 -0.18 4.87
N THR A 530 -45.32 -1.27 4.23
CA THR A 530 -44.03 -1.92 4.52
C THR A 530 -42.93 -1.51 3.55
N ALA A 531 -43.29 -1.20 2.31
CA ALA A 531 -42.36 -0.73 1.28
C ALA A 531 -43.07 0.24 0.34
N ALA A 532 -42.33 1.26 -0.13
CA ALA A 532 -42.83 2.30 -1.01
C ALA A 532 -41.75 2.70 -2.03
N SER A 533 -42.13 2.83 -3.30
CA SER A 533 -41.30 3.41 -4.36
C SER A 533 -42.20 4.14 -5.38
N GLY A 534 -41.71 5.19 -6.03
CA GLY A 534 -42.52 5.97 -6.96
C GLY A 534 -41.71 6.88 -7.86
N ASN A 535 -42.34 7.31 -8.95
CA ASN A 535 -41.83 8.30 -9.89
C ASN A 535 -42.80 9.49 -9.99
N GLN A 536 -42.67 10.35 -11.00
CA GLN A 536 -43.56 11.52 -11.15
C GLN A 536 -45.03 11.17 -11.47
N ASN A 537 -45.33 9.95 -11.94
CA ASN A 537 -46.66 9.54 -12.39
C ASN A 537 -47.37 8.59 -11.43
N TYR A 538 -46.65 7.60 -10.90
CA TYR A 538 -47.20 6.50 -10.11
C TYR A 538 -46.39 6.23 -8.84
N ILE A 539 -47.07 5.72 -7.82
CA ILE A 539 -46.49 5.23 -6.57
C ILE A 539 -46.91 3.79 -6.39
N LEU A 540 -45.94 2.89 -6.22
CA LEU A 540 -46.17 1.49 -5.89
C LEU A 540 -45.94 1.29 -4.38
N LEU A 541 -46.93 0.69 -3.73
CA LEU A 541 -46.94 0.45 -2.29
C LEU A 541 -47.14 -1.04 -2.01
N SER A 542 -46.47 -1.53 -0.98
CA SER A 542 -46.74 -2.84 -0.38
C SER A 542 -47.38 -2.65 1.00
N SER A 543 -48.56 -3.23 1.19
CA SER A 543 -49.33 -3.20 2.45
C SER A 543 -49.28 -4.56 3.14
N ASN A 544 -48.82 -4.59 4.40
CA ASN A 544 -48.55 -5.79 5.20
C ASN A 544 -47.68 -6.86 4.48
N GLY A 545 -46.91 -6.45 3.46
CA GLY A 545 -46.08 -7.34 2.65
C GLY A 545 -46.82 -8.28 1.68
N ARG A 546 -48.16 -8.28 1.63
CA ARG A 546 -48.95 -9.23 0.80
C ARG A 546 -49.81 -8.57 -0.28
N THR A 547 -50.06 -7.28 -0.14
CA THR A 547 -50.95 -6.54 -1.03
C THR A 547 -50.15 -5.47 -1.74
N LEU A 548 -50.23 -5.43 -3.07
CA LEU A 548 -49.67 -4.38 -3.90
C LEU A 548 -50.76 -3.39 -4.29
N VAL A 549 -50.46 -2.11 -4.12
CA VAL A 549 -51.34 -1.00 -4.48
C VAL A 549 -50.57 0.00 -5.33
N THR A 550 -51.14 0.39 -6.47
CA THR A 550 -50.59 1.47 -7.29
C THR A 550 -51.49 2.70 -7.22
N LEU A 551 -50.90 3.84 -6.87
CA LEU A 551 -51.57 5.14 -6.82
C LEU A 551 -51.09 6.03 -7.97
N SER A 552 -52.01 6.76 -8.62
CA SER A 552 -51.65 7.78 -9.61
C SER A 552 -51.49 9.15 -8.97
N ILE A 553 -50.35 9.79 -9.19
CA ILE A 553 -50.06 11.15 -8.72
C ILE A 553 -50.87 12.16 -9.53
N GLN A 554 -50.98 11.97 -10.85
CA GLN A 554 -51.75 12.85 -11.74
C GLN A 554 -53.23 12.89 -11.36
N GLN A 555 -53.77 11.79 -10.82
CA GLN A 555 -55.15 11.68 -10.36
C GLN A 555 -55.29 11.91 -8.85
N ASN A 556 -54.36 12.65 -8.22
CA ASN A 556 -54.41 13.02 -6.82
C ASN A 556 -54.48 11.83 -5.84
N LEU A 557 -53.57 10.85 -6.02
CA LEU A 557 -53.48 9.61 -5.22
C LEU A 557 -54.69 8.67 -5.39
N ALA A 558 -55.33 8.67 -6.56
CA ALA A 558 -56.35 7.67 -6.86
C ALA A 558 -55.74 6.27 -6.99
N GLU A 559 -56.41 5.27 -6.43
CA GLU A 559 -56.02 3.87 -6.57
C GLU A 559 -56.32 3.39 -8.00
N VAL A 560 -55.25 3.04 -8.73
CA VAL A 560 -55.33 2.62 -10.14
C VAL A 560 -55.41 1.10 -10.26
N ALA A 561 -54.63 0.41 -9.42
CA ALA A 561 -54.53 -1.04 -9.43
C ALA A 561 -54.30 -1.60 -8.03
N PHE A 562 -54.88 -2.77 -7.78
CA PHE A 562 -54.82 -3.51 -6.53
C PHE A 562 -54.61 -5.00 -6.83
N GLN A 563 -53.65 -5.62 -6.16
CA GLN A 563 -53.39 -7.06 -6.30
C GLN A 563 -52.97 -7.69 -4.97
N GLU A 564 -53.57 -8.83 -4.64
CA GLU A 564 -53.16 -9.66 -3.49
C GLU A 564 -52.27 -10.82 -3.98
N LEU A 565 -51.09 -10.97 -3.38
CA LEU A 565 -50.05 -11.93 -3.80
C LEU A 565 -50.23 -13.34 -3.22
N GLY A 566 -51.36 -13.60 -2.55
CA GLY A 566 -51.69 -14.88 -1.94
C GLY A 566 -50.68 -15.30 -0.87
N ASP A 567 -49.95 -16.39 -1.15
CA ASP A 567 -49.00 -17.03 -0.24
C ASP A 567 -47.58 -16.41 -0.25
N ASP A 568 -47.29 -15.55 -1.23
CA ASP A 568 -45.99 -14.89 -1.37
C ASP A 568 -45.99 -13.52 -0.67
N GLN A 569 -44.79 -13.02 -0.37
CA GLN A 569 -44.58 -11.72 0.26
C GLN A 569 -43.63 -10.87 -0.56
N VAL A 570 -43.91 -9.57 -0.62
CA VAL A 570 -43.04 -8.57 -1.24
C VAL A 570 -41.85 -8.34 -0.35
N ALA A 571 -40.65 -8.61 -0.86
CA ALA A 571 -39.40 -8.36 -0.15
C ALA A 571 -38.85 -6.96 -0.45
N CYS A 572 -38.94 -6.49 -1.69
CA CYS A 572 -38.49 -5.18 -2.13
C CYS A 572 -39.29 -4.69 -3.34
N ILE A 573 -39.39 -3.37 -3.52
CA ILE A 573 -40.07 -2.74 -4.64
C ILE A 573 -39.27 -1.56 -5.17
N HIS A 574 -39.31 -1.36 -6.49
CA HIS A 574 -38.67 -0.23 -7.14
C HIS A 574 -39.52 0.27 -8.31
N VAL A 575 -39.77 1.57 -8.36
CA VAL A 575 -40.38 2.24 -9.51
C VAL A 575 -39.31 3.12 -10.13
N PRO A 576 -38.77 2.76 -11.31
CA PRO A 576 -37.75 3.54 -11.96
C PRO A 576 -38.31 4.88 -12.46
N GLN A 577 -37.43 5.89 -12.50
CA GLN A 577 -37.69 7.14 -13.20
C GLN A 577 -37.66 6.94 -14.73
N VAL A 578 -36.90 5.93 -15.18
CA VAL A 578 -36.78 5.50 -16.57
C VAL A 578 -37.83 4.40 -16.83
N LEU A 579 -38.55 4.43 -17.96
CA LEU A 579 -39.69 3.51 -18.22
C LEU A 579 -40.83 3.67 -17.20
N GLY A 580 -41.38 4.89 -17.11
CA GLY A 580 -42.24 5.33 -16.00
C GLY A 580 -43.57 4.58 -15.77
N ASP A 581 -43.97 3.67 -16.65
CA ASP A 581 -45.17 2.83 -16.49
C ASP A 581 -44.86 1.44 -15.90
N ILE A 582 -43.59 1.15 -15.58
CA ILE A 582 -43.14 -0.17 -15.11
C ILE A 582 -42.79 -0.12 -13.63
N GLY A 583 -43.16 -1.15 -12.89
CA GLY A 583 -42.74 -1.39 -11.51
C GLY A 583 -41.95 -2.69 -11.41
N VAL A 584 -40.95 -2.75 -10.53
CA VAL A 584 -40.18 -3.96 -10.27
C VAL A 584 -40.45 -4.42 -8.83
N ILE A 585 -40.74 -5.71 -8.67
CA ILE A 585 -40.95 -6.32 -7.35
C ILE A 585 -40.02 -7.52 -7.16
N GLY A 586 -39.51 -7.68 -5.93
CA GLY A 586 -38.85 -8.89 -5.47
C GLY A 586 -39.77 -9.67 -4.54
N LEU A 587 -39.89 -10.97 -4.76
CA LEU A 587 -40.77 -11.88 -4.01
C LEU A 587 -39.96 -12.81 -3.10
N TRP A 588 -40.47 -13.05 -1.89
CA TRP A 588 -39.77 -13.77 -0.83
C TRP A 588 -39.88 -15.30 -0.99
N LYS A 589 -41.10 -15.83 -1.09
CA LYS A 589 -41.37 -17.29 -1.12
C LYS A 589 -41.06 -17.90 -2.48
N SER A 590 -41.17 -17.15 -3.57
CA SER A 590 -40.67 -17.60 -4.88
C SER A 590 -39.17 -17.36 -5.03
N GLY A 591 -38.59 -16.31 -4.40
CA GLY A 591 -37.22 -15.89 -4.64
C GLY A 591 -37.01 -15.33 -6.05
N SER A 592 -38.05 -14.75 -6.65
CA SER A 592 -38.03 -14.22 -8.02
C SER A 592 -38.09 -12.70 -8.05
N VAL A 593 -37.61 -12.11 -9.15
CA VAL A 593 -37.88 -10.70 -9.48
C VAL A 593 -38.80 -10.62 -10.68
N SER A 594 -39.80 -9.75 -10.58
CA SER A 594 -40.85 -9.60 -11.58
C SER A 594 -41.04 -8.13 -11.97
N LEU A 595 -41.11 -7.87 -13.27
CA LEU A 595 -41.47 -6.57 -13.85
C LEU A 595 -42.97 -6.55 -14.08
N LEU A 596 -43.64 -5.51 -13.60
CA LEU A 596 -45.09 -5.31 -13.65
C LEU A 596 -45.42 -4.05 -14.43
N ASP A 597 -46.56 -4.06 -15.10
CA ASP A 597 -47.21 -2.84 -15.59
C ASP A 597 -47.95 -2.14 -14.43
N LEU A 598 -47.60 -0.89 -14.13
CA LEU A 598 -48.17 -0.13 -13.00
C LEU A 598 -49.66 0.18 -13.19
N ALA A 599 -50.15 0.27 -14.44
CA ALA A 599 -51.55 0.55 -14.68
C ALA A 599 -52.46 -0.65 -14.37
N THR A 600 -51.93 -1.88 -14.48
CA THR A 600 -52.73 -3.11 -14.33
C THR A 600 -52.23 -4.09 -13.28
N LEU A 601 -51.03 -3.87 -12.73
CA LEU A 601 -50.25 -4.81 -11.91
C LEU A 601 -50.01 -6.19 -12.55
N LYS A 602 -50.16 -6.31 -13.88
CA LYS A 602 -49.89 -7.57 -14.57
C LYS A 602 -48.39 -7.77 -14.74
N THR A 603 -47.94 -9.00 -14.47
CA THR A 603 -46.55 -9.41 -14.68
C THR A 603 -46.22 -9.46 -16.17
N ILE A 604 -45.18 -8.73 -16.56
CA ILE A 604 -44.62 -8.69 -17.91
C ILE A 604 -43.56 -9.79 -18.05
N VAL A 605 -42.57 -9.78 -17.15
CA VAL A 605 -41.46 -10.75 -17.09
C VAL A 605 -41.23 -11.15 -15.64
N SER A 606 -40.87 -12.41 -15.41
CA SER A 606 -40.44 -12.89 -14.10
C SER A 606 -39.23 -13.81 -14.27
N GLU A 607 -38.22 -13.61 -13.44
CA GLU A 607 -36.99 -14.41 -13.43
C GLU A 607 -36.72 -15.00 -12.04
N ASP A 608 -36.35 -16.27 -12.00
CA ASP A 608 -36.00 -16.98 -10.77
C ASP A 608 -34.53 -16.72 -10.40
N LEU A 609 -34.32 -16.22 -9.18
CA LEU A 609 -33.00 -15.84 -8.68
C LEU A 609 -32.36 -16.92 -7.80
N ARG A 610 -33.08 -18.01 -7.48
CA ARG A 610 -32.58 -19.05 -6.59
C ARG A 610 -31.42 -19.83 -7.18
N ARG A 611 -30.49 -20.21 -6.30
CA ARG A 611 -29.40 -21.13 -6.61
C ARG A 611 -29.77 -22.55 -6.19
N ALA A 612 -29.03 -23.53 -6.71
CA ALA A 612 -29.25 -24.95 -6.43
C ALA A 612 -29.19 -25.31 -4.93
N ASP A 613 -28.47 -24.52 -4.11
CA ASP A 613 -28.09 -24.89 -2.74
C ASP A 613 -28.77 -24.06 -1.62
N GLY A 614 -29.77 -23.22 -1.91
CA GLY A 614 -30.44 -22.46 -0.84
C GLY A 614 -31.55 -21.49 -1.25
N ALA A 615 -32.25 -20.94 -0.25
CA ALA A 615 -33.27 -19.92 -0.44
C ALA A 615 -32.63 -18.53 -0.58
N SER A 616 -32.31 -18.10 -1.81
CA SER A 616 -31.82 -16.74 -2.06
C SER A 616 -33.00 -15.76 -2.17
N ILE A 617 -33.05 -14.76 -1.29
CA ILE A 617 -34.14 -13.77 -1.22
C ILE A 617 -33.64 -12.39 -1.68
N PRO A 618 -34.33 -11.71 -2.62
CA PRO A 618 -34.00 -10.34 -3.01
C PRO A 618 -34.38 -9.36 -1.89
N ARG A 619 -33.49 -8.42 -1.56
CA ARG A 619 -33.64 -7.46 -0.46
C ARG A 619 -33.72 -6.02 -0.89
N ASP A 620 -33.08 -5.66 -2.00
CA ASP A 620 -33.17 -4.32 -2.57
C ASP A 620 -33.04 -4.36 -4.10
N ILE A 621 -33.63 -3.38 -4.78
CA ILE A 621 -33.70 -3.33 -6.25
C ILE A 621 -33.46 -1.89 -6.73
N ALA A 622 -32.65 -1.74 -7.78
CA ALA A 622 -32.48 -0.48 -8.49
C ALA A 622 -32.51 -0.73 -10.00
N LEU A 623 -33.41 -0.05 -10.72
CA LEU A 623 -33.47 -0.07 -12.19
C LEU A 623 -33.15 1.33 -12.70
N THR A 624 -31.97 1.48 -13.32
CA THR A 624 -31.51 2.79 -13.77
C THR A 624 -30.63 2.73 -15.01
N GLN A 625 -30.45 3.87 -15.66
CA GLN A 625 -29.62 4.01 -16.85
C GLN A 625 -28.17 4.34 -16.42
N ILE A 626 -27.33 3.31 -16.35
CA ILE A 626 -25.91 3.43 -15.97
C ILE A 626 -25.04 3.87 -17.16
N LEU A 627 -25.26 3.25 -18.32
CA LEU A 627 -24.52 3.52 -19.56
C LEU A 627 -25.26 4.57 -20.40
N PRO A 628 -24.58 5.29 -21.32
CA PRO A 628 -25.26 6.18 -22.24
C PRO A 628 -26.38 5.47 -23.01
N PRO A 629 -27.57 6.09 -23.19
CA PRO A 629 -28.74 5.46 -23.81
C PRO A 629 -28.52 4.95 -25.24
N GLU A 630 -27.48 5.46 -25.91
CA GLU A 630 -27.03 5.10 -27.26
C GLU A 630 -26.31 3.76 -27.30
N LEU A 631 -25.66 3.37 -26.19
CA LEU A 631 -24.84 2.17 -26.06
C LEU A 631 -25.63 0.98 -25.50
N SER A 632 -26.46 1.20 -24.49
CA SER A 632 -27.19 0.14 -23.79
C SER A 632 -28.53 0.61 -23.24
N GLY A 633 -29.45 -0.33 -23.04
CA GLY A 633 -30.68 -0.13 -22.27
C GLY A 633 -30.42 0.07 -20.77
N PRO A 634 -31.48 0.32 -19.98
CA PRO A 634 -31.40 0.38 -18.53
C PRO A 634 -30.89 -0.94 -17.94
N THR A 635 -30.23 -0.86 -16.79
CA THR A 635 -29.71 -2.03 -16.08
C THR A 635 -30.48 -2.20 -14.77
N LEU A 636 -30.98 -3.41 -14.54
CA LEU A 636 -31.63 -3.84 -13.31
C LEU A 636 -30.57 -4.43 -12.38
N PHE A 637 -30.49 -3.91 -11.16
CA PHE A 637 -29.67 -4.45 -10.08
C PHE A 637 -30.56 -5.01 -8.99
N VAL A 638 -30.21 -6.19 -8.49
CA VAL A 638 -30.93 -6.89 -7.41
C VAL A 638 -29.93 -7.28 -6.36
N SER A 639 -30.02 -6.68 -5.16
CA SER A 639 -29.25 -7.13 -4.01
C SER A 639 -29.96 -8.30 -3.34
N MET A 640 -29.22 -9.38 -3.15
CA MET A 640 -29.66 -10.58 -2.44
C MET A 640 -29.31 -10.49 -0.95
N GLU A 641 -29.89 -11.37 -0.13
CA GLU A 641 -29.62 -11.40 1.31
C GLU A 641 -28.21 -11.84 1.70
N ASP A 642 -27.51 -12.55 0.82
CA ASP A 642 -26.13 -13.06 1.01
C ASP A 642 -25.05 -12.06 0.57
N GLY A 643 -25.43 -10.79 0.33
CA GLY A 643 -24.53 -9.71 -0.09
C GLY A 643 -24.07 -9.77 -1.54
N ILE A 644 -24.76 -10.56 -2.35
CA ILE A 644 -24.55 -10.67 -3.80
C ILE A 644 -25.47 -9.70 -4.52
N VAL A 645 -24.92 -8.95 -5.46
CA VAL A 645 -25.68 -8.09 -6.37
C VAL A 645 -25.71 -8.74 -7.75
N LEU A 646 -26.92 -9.09 -8.19
CA LEU A 646 -27.20 -9.53 -9.54
C LEU A 646 -27.47 -8.32 -10.43
N SER A 647 -27.02 -8.35 -11.68
CA SER A 647 -27.34 -7.33 -12.67
C SER A 647 -27.85 -7.92 -13.98
N PHE A 648 -28.83 -7.26 -14.59
CA PHE A 648 -29.48 -7.65 -15.84
C PHE A 648 -29.62 -6.44 -16.76
N ASN A 649 -29.41 -6.63 -18.05
CA ASN A 649 -29.76 -5.66 -19.07
C ASN A 649 -31.25 -5.78 -19.39
N VAL A 650 -31.95 -4.65 -19.39
CA VAL A 650 -33.38 -4.56 -19.69
C VAL A 650 -33.58 -3.95 -21.08
N ASP A 651 -34.26 -4.67 -21.97
CA ASP A 651 -34.65 -4.13 -23.28
C ASP A 651 -35.76 -3.06 -23.11
N LYS A 652 -35.64 -1.94 -23.82
CA LYS A 652 -36.60 -0.82 -23.74
C LYS A 652 -37.97 -1.14 -24.35
N THR A 653 -38.07 -2.16 -25.21
CA THR A 653 -39.27 -2.45 -26.01
C THR A 653 -40.11 -3.58 -25.42
N ASP A 654 -39.50 -4.69 -25.03
CA ASP A 654 -40.20 -5.87 -24.51
C ASP A 654 -39.93 -6.13 -23.01
N CYS A 655 -39.04 -5.35 -22.40
CA CYS A 655 -38.63 -5.47 -20.99
C CYS A 655 -38.05 -6.84 -20.65
N SER A 656 -37.52 -7.57 -21.64
CA SER A 656 -36.81 -8.82 -21.42
C SER A 656 -35.52 -8.60 -20.63
N LEU A 657 -35.21 -9.55 -19.74
CA LEU A 657 -33.98 -9.56 -18.95
C LEU A 657 -32.92 -10.40 -19.66
N SER A 658 -31.73 -9.85 -19.82
CA SER A 658 -30.61 -10.53 -20.47
C SER A 658 -29.28 -10.20 -19.79
N GLY A 659 -28.24 -11.00 -20.03
CA GLY A 659 -26.88 -10.71 -19.52
C GLY A 659 -26.77 -10.71 -18.00
N ARG A 660 -27.37 -11.72 -17.35
CA ARG A 660 -27.28 -11.96 -15.90
C ARG A 660 -25.80 -11.98 -15.47
N LYS A 661 -25.41 -11.08 -14.57
CA LYS A 661 -24.09 -11.08 -13.92
C LYS A 661 -24.23 -11.11 -12.42
N SER A 662 -23.32 -11.76 -11.72
CA SER A 662 -23.32 -11.91 -10.26
C SER A 662 -22.02 -11.38 -9.67
N ILE A 663 -22.09 -10.40 -8.77
CA ILE A 663 -20.94 -9.80 -8.09
C ILE A 663 -21.18 -9.78 -6.59
N VAL A 664 -20.13 -9.99 -5.79
CA VAL A 664 -20.23 -10.04 -4.33
C VAL A 664 -19.69 -8.76 -3.73
N LEU A 665 -20.52 -8.05 -2.98
CA LEU A 665 -20.16 -6.80 -2.32
C LEU A 665 -20.04 -6.95 -0.79
N GLY A 666 -20.62 -7.99 -0.19
CA GLY A 666 -20.54 -8.22 1.24
C GLY A 666 -21.08 -9.58 1.64
N THR A 667 -21.23 -9.81 2.95
CA THR A 667 -21.94 -11.00 3.48
C THR A 667 -23.42 -10.73 3.76
N GLN A 668 -23.79 -9.45 3.90
CA GLN A 668 -25.16 -8.99 4.17
C GLN A 668 -25.70 -8.20 2.99
N GLN A 669 -27.04 -8.03 2.95
CA GLN A 669 -27.73 -7.26 1.92
C GLN A 669 -27.13 -5.86 1.71
N ALA A 670 -26.89 -5.49 0.45
CA ALA A 670 -26.49 -4.14 0.08
C ALA A 670 -27.75 -3.28 -0.18
N GLN A 671 -27.75 -2.04 0.32
CA GLN A 671 -28.79 -1.08 -0.09
C GLN A 671 -28.29 -0.29 -1.29
N LEU A 672 -29.15 -0.12 -2.30
CA LEU A 672 -28.81 0.47 -3.58
C LEU A 672 -29.42 1.87 -3.68
N GLN A 673 -28.59 2.90 -3.53
CA GLN A 673 -29.03 4.29 -3.63
C GLN A 673 -28.62 4.88 -4.98
N ILE A 674 -29.59 5.39 -5.74
CA ILE A 674 -29.34 5.98 -7.06
C ILE A 674 -28.91 7.43 -6.89
N LEU A 675 -27.75 7.77 -7.45
CA LEU A 675 -27.19 9.12 -7.46
C LEU A 675 -27.13 9.66 -8.89
N PRO A 676 -27.59 10.90 -9.15
CA PRO A 676 -27.45 11.52 -10.46
C PRO A 676 -25.96 11.75 -10.78
N ARG A 677 -25.58 11.49 -12.03
CA ARG A 677 -24.25 11.82 -12.55
C ARG A 677 -24.35 12.93 -13.59
N ASP A 678 -25.08 12.64 -14.67
CA ASP A 678 -25.44 13.61 -15.70
C ASP A 678 -26.97 13.68 -15.82
N ASN A 679 -27.50 14.51 -16.73
CA ASN A 679 -28.95 14.58 -16.98
C ASN A 679 -29.58 13.26 -17.46
N THR A 680 -28.78 12.30 -17.92
CA THR A 680 -29.26 11.04 -18.53
C THR A 680 -28.72 9.77 -17.88
N THR A 681 -27.68 9.87 -17.07
CA THR A 681 -26.94 8.73 -16.49
C THR A 681 -26.90 8.84 -14.97
N PHE A 682 -26.90 7.69 -14.32
CA PHE A 682 -26.89 7.59 -12.86
C PHE A 682 -25.77 6.68 -12.39
N ASN A 683 -25.32 6.94 -11.17
CA ASN A 683 -24.48 6.04 -10.40
C ASN A 683 -25.33 5.34 -9.34
N ILE A 684 -24.90 4.17 -8.87
CA ILE A 684 -25.52 3.51 -7.70
C ILE A 684 -24.48 3.44 -6.60
N PHE A 685 -24.80 4.00 -5.45
CA PHE A 685 -24.05 3.80 -4.23
C PHE A 685 -24.61 2.57 -3.51
N ALA A 686 -23.81 1.53 -3.38
CA ALA A 686 -24.15 0.32 -2.65
C ALA A 686 -23.59 0.42 -1.22
N THR A 687 -24.47 0.57 -0.22
CA THR A 687 -24.07 0.54 1.19
C THR A 687 -24.10 -0.89 1.72
N CYS A 688 -22.94 -1.38 2.12
CA CYS A 688 -22.71 -2.70 2.71
C CYS A 688 -21.33 -2.71 3.40
N GLU A 689 -20.91 -3.87 3.91
CA GLU A 689 -19.59 -4.06 4.55
C GLU A 689 -18.41 -3.61 3.66
N HIS A 690 -18.56 -3.74 2.34
CA HIS A 690 -17.64 -3.12 1.37
C HIS A 690 -18.39 -2.11 0.49
N PRO A 691 -18.53 -0.85 0.94
CA PRO A 691 -19.27 0.17 0.21
C PRO A 691 -18.68 0.36 -1.18
N SER A 692 -19.55 0.41 -2.19
CA SER A 692 -19.14 0.39 -3.59
C SER A 692 -19.97 1.36 -4.44
N LEU A 693 -19.31 2.11 -5.31
CA LEU A 693 -19.92 2.97 -6.31
C LEU A 693 -19.96 2.22 -7.65
N ILE A 694 -21.17 2.02 -8.17
CA ILE A 694 -21.44 1.36 -9.44
C ILE A 694 -21.74 2.44 -10.48
N TYR A 695 -20.98 2.49 -11.56
CA TYR A 695 -21.15 3.51 -12.59
C TYR A 695 -20.74 3.01 -13.98
N GLY A 696 -21.18 3.72 -15.02
CA GLY A 696 -20.84 3.44 -16.40
C GLY A 696 -19.51 4.08 -16.80
N SER A 697 -18.59 3.31 -17.35
CA SER A 697 -17.36 3.81 -17.96
C SER A 697 -16.98 2.95 -19.17
N GLU A 698 -16.57 3.59 -20.27
CA GLU A 698 -16.08 2.88 -21.47
C GLU A 698 -17.05 1.81 -22.02
N GLY A 699 -18.36 2.07 -21.92
CA GLY A 699 -19.40 1.15 -22.38
C GLY A 699 -19.61 -0.08 -21.48
N ARG A 700 -19.03 -0.09 -20.27
CA ARG A 700 -19.18 -1.17 -19.27
C ARG A 700 -19.59 -0.63 -17.90
N THR A 701 -20.24 -1.49 -17.11
CA THR A 701 -20.54 -1.22 -15.69
C THR A 701 -19.31 -1.53 -14.83
N VAL A 702 -18.88 -0.55 -14.04
CA VAL A 702 -17.71 -0.59 -13.16
C VAL A 702 -18.17 -0.58 -11.71
N TYR A 703 -17.44 -1.28 -10.82
CA TYR A 703 -17.73 -1.37 -9.39
C TYR A 703 -16.48 -0.93 -8.62
N SER A 704 -16.45 0.33 -8.19
CA SER A 704 -15.30 0.87 -7.45
C SER A 704 -15.61 0.92 -5.96
N ALA A 705 -14.68 0.47 -5.13
CA ALA A 705 -14.83 0.60 -3.68
C ALA A 705 -14.84 2.07 -3.25
N VAL A 706 -15.49 2.40 -2.13
CA VAL A 706 -15.60 3.78 -1.64
C VAL A 706 -15.01 3.90 -0.23
N THR A 707 -14.43 5.07 0.10
CA THR A 707 -13.89 5.41 1.43
C THR A 707 -14.98 5.85 2.42
N ALA A 708 -16.09 5.10 2.54
CA ALA A 708 -17.12 5.36 3.55
C ALA A 708 -17.50 4.06 4.28
N GLU A 709 -16.55 3.56 5.06
CA GLU A 709 -16.78 2.45 5.98
C GLU A 709 -17.94 2.83 6.92
N ASP A 710 -18.90 1.92 7.12
CA ASP A 710 -20.11 2.12 7.94
C ASP A 710 -21.19 3.07 7.39
N ALA A 711 -21.14 3.45 6.11
CA ALA A 711 -22.26 4.16 5.48
C ALA A 711 -23.54 3.32 5.51
N ILE A 712 -24.62 3.90 6.02
CA ILE A 712 -25.96 3.30 6.07
C ILE A 712 -26.77 3.81 4.88
N ALA A 713 -26.86 5.13 4.74
CA ALA A 713 -27.69 5.79 3.74
C ALA A 713 -26.97 6.97 3.08
N VAL A 714 -27.13 7.11 1.78
CA VAL A 714 -26.55 8.20 0.98
C VAL A 714 -27.65 8.88 0.17
N CYS A 715 -27.57 10.21 0.05
CA CYS A 715 -28.40 10.97 -0.88
C CYS A 715 -27.61 12.08 -1.57
N SER A 716 -28.04 12.47 -2.77
CA SER A 716 -27.44 13.62 -3.48
C SER A 716 -28.02 14.93 -2.95
N LEU A 717 -27.14 15.86 -2.59
CA LEU A 717 -27.47 17.19 -2.13
C LEU A 717 -26.75 18.21 -3.02
N ASN A 718 -27.47 18.81 -3.96
CA ASN A 718 -26.93 19.88 -4.80
C ASN A 718 -27.45 21.23 -4.34
N ASN A 719 -26.64 21.97 -3.56
CA ASN A 719 -26.95 23.30 -3.04
C ASN A 719 -25.96 24.35 -3.60
N VAL A 720 -26.31 25.64 -3.55
CA VAL A 720 -25.42 26.76 -3.91
C VAL A 720 -24.14 26.76 -3.09
N ALA A 721 -24.23 26.48 -1.78
CA ALA A 721 -23.06 26.41 -0.90
C ALA A 721 -22.22 25.14 -1.11
N TYR A 722 -22.89 24.04 -1.46
CA TYR A 722 -22.30 22.71 -1.62
C TYR A 722 -22.74 22.11 -2.96
N PRO A 723 -22.10 22.50 -4.08
CA PRO A 723 -22.44 21.97 -5.39
C PRO A 723 -22.02 20.50 -5.49
N ASP A 724 -22.81 19.70 -6.22
CA ASP A 724 -22.52 18.29 -6.56
C ASP A 724 -22.12 17.40 -5.37
N SER A 725 -22.60 17.73 -4.18
CA SER A 725 -22.26 17.05 -2.94
C SER A 725 -23.21 15.88 -2.65
N VAL A 726 -22.74 14.95 -1.83
CA VAL A 726 -23.52 13.83 -1.32
C VAL A 726 -23.55 13.89 0.21
N VAL A 727 -24.69 13.57 0.78
CA VAL A 727 -24.83 13.39 2.23
C VAL A 727 -24.70 11.91 2.53
N VAL A 728 -23.76 11.58 3.41
CA VAL A 728 -23.47 10.21 3.85
C VAL A 728 -23.86 10.12 5.33
N ALA A 729 -24.85 9.30 5.64
CA ALA A 729 -25.20 8.93 7.01
C ALA A 729 -24.46 7.65 7.39
N THR A 730 -23.64 7.72 8.43
CA THR A 730 -22.99 6.56 9.05
C THR A 730 -23.80 6.10 10.26
N THR A 731 -23.26 5.15 11.02
CA THR A 731 -23.83 4.68 12.29
C THR A 731 -23.95 5.78 13.34
N ASN A 732 -23.01 6.74 13.38
CA ASN A 732 -22.87 7.71 14.47
C ASN A 732 -22.92 9.17 14.00
N GLU A 733 -22.76 9.44 12.71
CA GLU A 733 -22.59 10.80 12.19
C GLU A 733 -23.21 11.00 10.82
N LEU A 734 -23.56 12.25 10.53
CA LEU A 734 -24.09 12.71 9.26
C LEU A 734 -23.09 13.65 8.62
N LYS A 735 -22.54 13.25 7.47
CA LYS A 735 -21.49 13.99 6.77
C LYS A 735 -21.93 14.48 5.41
N LEU A 736 -21.26 15.53 4.96
CA LEU A 736 -21.34 16.06 3.61
C LEU A 736 -19.98 15.82 2.93
N ALA A 737 -20.00 15.12 1.80
CA ALA A 737 -18.82 14.71 1.06
C ALA A 737 -18.98 14.96 -0.44
N VAL A 738 -17.86 15.06 -1.15
CA VAL A 738 -17.84 15.12 -2.62
C VAL A 738 -17.21 13.83 -3.14
N ILE A 739 -17.83 13.25 -4.17
CA ILE A 739 -17.29 12.06 -4.84
C ILE A 739 -16.13 12.51 -5.72
N ASP A 740 -14.92 12.02 -5.41
CA ASP A 740 -13.75 12.27 -6.25
C ASP A 740 -13.91 11.52 -7.60
N ASN A 741 -13.48 12.16 -8.69
CA ASN A 741 -13.44 11.51 -10.00
C ASN A 741 -12.15 10.69 -10.19
N GLU A 742 -11.12 10.92 -9.37
CA GLU A 742 -9.89 10.15 -9.42
C GLU A 742 -9.98 8.85 -8.62
N ARG A 743 -9.53 7.75 -9.24
CA ARG A 743 -9.37 6.48 -8.54
C ARG A 743 -8.15 6.56 -7.63
N ARG A 744 -8.32 6.26 -6.35
CA ARG A 744 -7.26 6.18 -5.34
C ARG A 744 -7.14 4.73 -4.85
N THR A 745 -5.94 4.36 -4.44
CA THR A 745 -5.68 3.03 -3.87
C THR A 745 -6.13 3.01 -2.42
N HIS A 746 -7.08 2.13 -2.10
CA HIS A 746 -7.60 1.90 -0.76
C HIS A 746 -6.93 0.67 -0.14
N VAL A 747 -6.43 0.83 1.08
CA VAL A 747 -5.77 -0.26 1.84
C VAL A 747 -6.60 -0.57 3.08
N ARG A 748 -7.10 -1.80 3.18
CA ARG A 748 -7.75 -2.33 4.39
C ARG A 748 -6.78 -3.29 5.09
N THR A 749 -6.57 -3.10 6.39
CA THR A 749 -5.58 -3.88 7.16
C THR A 749 -6.26 -4.82 8.16
N LEU A 750 -5.85 -6.09 8.18
CA LEU A 750 -6.12 -7.05 9.25
C LEU A 750 -4.82 -7.24 10.05
N PRO A 751 -4.73 -6.71 11.29
CA PRO A 751 -3.57 -6.93 12.14
C PRO A 751 -3.53 -8.38 12.60
N ILE A 752 -2.42 -9.08 12.31
CA ILE A 752 -2.19 -10.46 12.78
C ILE A 752 -1.30 -10.47 14.02
N GLY A 753 -0.41 -9.48 14.16
CA GLY A 753 0.56 -9.44 15.26
C GLY A 753 1.74 -10.41 15.06
N GLU A 754 1.86 -11.00 13.88
CA GLU A 754 2.89 -11.96 13.51
C GLU A 754 3.31 -11.76 12.05
N THR A 755 4.55 -12.11 11.71
CA THR A 755 5.06 -11.95 10.34
C THR A 755 4.31 -12.88 9.39
N VAL A 756 3.47 -12.32 8.51
CA VAL A 756 2.76 -13.07 7.47
C VAL A 756 3.72 -13.35 6.31
N ARG A 757 4.34 -14.53 6.32
CA ARG A 757 5.41 -14.88 5.37
C ARG A 757 4.90 -15.34 4.01
N ARG A 758 3.75 -16.04 3.98
CA ARG A 758 3.17 -16.64 2.77
C ARG A 758 1.66 -16.55 2.78
N VAL A 759 1.07 -16.31 1.60
CA VAL A 759 -0.37 -16.15 1.41
C VAL A 759 -0.82 -16.93 0.18
N ALA A 760 -1.89 -17.71 0.32
CA ALA A 760 -2.54 -18.39 -0.79
C ALA A 760 -4.07 -18.20 -0.72
N TYR A 761 -4.72 -17.97 -1.84
CA TYR A 761 -6.19 -17.83 -1.91
C TYR A 761 -6.86 -19.08 -2.48
N SER A 762 -7.94 -19.56 -1.85
CA SER A 762 -8.84 -20.58 -2.39
C SER A 762 -10.23 -19.98 -2.64
N ALA A 763 -10.68 -20.07 -3.89
CA ALA A 763 -12.01 -19.61 -4.28
C ALA A 763 -13.12 -20.59 -3.86
N LYS A 764 -12.86 -21.91 -3.84
CA LYS A 764 -13.86 -22.90 -3.41
C LYS A 764 -14.07 -22.86 -1.90
N GLU A 765 -12.99 -22.73 -1.13
CA GLU A 765 -13.04 -22.60 0.34
C GLU A 765 -13.34 -21.18 0.81
N LYS A 766 -13.43 -20.20 -0.12
CA LYS A 766 -13.70 -18.76 0.15
C LYS A 766 -12.82 -18.19 1.26
N SER A 767 -11.54 -18.57 1.25
CA SER A 767 -10.60 -18.25 2.32
C SER A 767 -9.17 -18.08 1.81
N PHE A 768 -8.43 -17.26 2.55
CA PHE A 768 -6.98 -17.13 2.43
C PHE A 768 -6.32 -18.06 3.45
N ALA A 769 -5.29 -18.78 3.01
CA ALA A 769 -4.39 -19.50 3.89
C ALA A 769 -3.11 -18.70 4.09
N ILE A 770 -2.74 -18.50 5.35
CA ILE A 770 -1.56 -17.73 5.74
C ILE A 770 -0.59 -18.57 6.56
N GLY A 771 0.71 -18.43 6.26
CA GLY A 771 1.80 -18.94 7.08
C GLY A 771 2.42 -17.80 7.87
N ALA A 772 2.28 -17.84 9.20
CA ALA A 772 2.71 -16.78 10.10
C ALA A 772 3.87 -17.23 11.01
N ILE A 773 4.78 -16.30 11.31
CA ILE A 773 5.92 -16.50 12.21
C ILE A 773 5.90 -15.44 13.31
N LYS A 774 5.87 -15.89 14.56
CA LYS A 774 5.99 -15.07 15.76
C LYS A 774 7.36 -15.26 16.39
N ARG A 775 7.98 -14.17 16.83
CA ARG A 775 9.22 -14.20 17.61
C ARG A 775 9.04 -13.40 18.88
N GLU A 776 9.32 -14.02 20.01
CA GLU A 776 9.18 -13.38 21.33
C GLU A 776 10.41 -13.64 22.18
N LEU A 777 10.86 -12.62 22.91
CA LEU A 777 11.94 -12.77 23.89
C LEU A 777 11.36 -13.20 25.24
N THR A 778 11.57 -14.46 25.62
CA THR A 778 11.13 -14.98 26.91
C THR A 778 12.33 -15.33 27.78
N LYS A 779 12.50 -14.65 28.91
CA LYS A 779 13.62 -14.88 29.87
C LYS A 779 15.00 -14.82 29.20
N GLY A 780 15.18 -13.89 28.26
CA GLY A 780 16.44 -13.71 27.52
C GLY A 780 16.71 -14.75 26.43
N GLN A 781 15.72 -15.57 26.05
CA GLN A 781 15.81 -16.47 24.89
C GLN A 781 14.74 -16.12 23.85
N GLU A 782 15.13 -16.05 22.58
CA GLU A 782 14.21 -15.86 21.46
C GLU A 782 13.45 -17.17 21.21
N VAL A 783 12.13 -17.12 21.33
CA VAL A 783 11.22 -18.24 21.03
C VAL A 783 10.51 -17.93 19.71
N VAL A 784 10.68 -18.82 18.73
CA VAL A 784 10.05 -18.75 17.42
C VAL A 784 8.88 -19.73 17.36
N THR A 785 7.68 -19.20 17.16
CA THR A 785 6.45 -19.99 16.97
C THR A 785 5.93 -19.78 15.55
N THR A 786 5.52 -20.86 14.89
CA THR A 786 5.00 -20.82 13.52
C THR A 786 3.59 -21.36 13.48
N SER A 787 2.70 -20.71 12.73
CA SER A 787 1.30 -21.13 12.60
C SER A 787 0.81 -21.11 11.15
N PHE A 788 -0.13 -22.00 10.84
CA PHE A 788 -0.92 -22.02 9.60
C PHE A 788 -2.36 -21.65 9.93
N ARG A 789 -2.86 -20.56 9.36
CA ARG A 789 -4.20 -20.00 9.66
C ARG A 789 -5.03 -19.82 8.39
N LEU A 790 -6.34 -19.78 8.56
CA LEU A 790 -7.29 -19.43 7.52
C LEU A 790 -7.92 -18.07 7.83
N VAL A 791 -8.22 -17.29 6.80
CA VAL A 791 -8.84 -15.96 6.90
C VAL A 791 -9.98 -15.87 5.89
N ASP A 792 -11.13 -15.34 6.29
CA ASP A 792 -12.29 -15.22 5.42
C ASP A 792 -12.08 -14.17 4.32
N GLU A 793 -12.59 -14.45 3.11
CA GLU A 793 -12.38 -13.56 1.97
C GLU A 793 -13.18 -12.24 2.04
N VAL A 794 -14.35 -12.24 2.68
CA VAL A 794 -15.27 -11.09 2.71
C VAL A 794 -15.16 -10.35 4.03
N VAL A 795 -15.30 -11.06 5.15
CA VAL A 795 -15.22 -10.46 6.49
C VAL A 795 -13.79 -9.97 6.74
N PHE A 796 -12.80 -10.64 6.15
CA PHE A 796 -11.38 -10.36 6.32
C PHE A 796 -10.96 -10.49 7.80
N GLY A 797 -11.35 -11.63 8.40
CA GLY A 797 -11.04 -12.02 9.78
C GLY A 797 -10.66 -13.50 9.87
N GLU A 798 -10.00 -13.91 10.96
CA GLU A 798 -9.49 -15.28 11.12
C GLU A 798 -10.63 -16.32 11.19
N LEU A 799 -10.40 -17.49 10.60
CA LEU A 799 -11.32 -18.61 10.51
C LEU A 799 -10.80 -19.84 11.25
N GLY A 800 -11.64 -20.43 12.09
CA GLY A 800 -11.34 -21.65 12.83
C GLY A 800 -10.14 -21.51 13.77
N GLU A 801 -9.71 -22.64 14.33
CA GLU A 801 -8.50 -22.70 15.17
C GLU A 801 -7.24 -22.84 14.32
N PRO A 802 -6.20 -22.01 14.53
CA PRO A 802 -4.91 -22.14 13.85
C PRO A 802 -4.22 -23.48 14.10
N TYR A 803 -3.48 -23.97 13.11
CA TYR A 803 -2.57 -25.08 13.29
C TYR A 803 -1.17 -24.58 13.69
N TYR A 804 -0.76 -24.84 14.93
CA TYR A 804 0.56 -24.48 15.44
C TYR A 804 1.58 -25.60 15.23
N LEU A 805 2.73 -25.24 14.66
CA LEU A 805 3.89 -26.13 14.57
C LEU A 805 4.63 -26.16 15.92
N PRO A 806 5.42 -27.22 16.21
CA PRO A 806 6.21 -27.28 17.44
C PRO A 806 7.15 -26.07 17.56
N PRO A 807 7.16 -25.37 18.72
CA PRO A 807 7.94 -24.15 18.92
C PRO A 807 9.44 -24.42 18.82
N ASN A 808 10.21 -23.44 18.34
CA ASN A 808 11.66 -23.48 18.14
C ASN A 808 12.19 -24.59 17.22
N ASN A 809 11.29 -25.29 16.52
CA ASN A 809 11.66 -26.43 15.70
C ASN A 809 11.57 -26.13 14.20
N GLU A 810 10.46 -25.56 13.75
CA GLU A 810 10.11 -25.54 12.32
C GLU A 810 9.48 -24.22 11.87
N ILE A 811 9.82 -23.75 10.68
CA ILE A 811 9.24 -22.57 10.03
C ILE A 811 8.59 -22.95 8.69
N ILE A 812 7.55 -22.20 8.33
CA ILE A 812 6.88 -22.33 7.03
C ILE A 812 7.66 -21.51 6.01
N GLU A 813 8.01 -22.11 4.88
CA GLU A 813 8.76 -21.44 3.80
C GLU A 813 7.87 -21.12 2.60
N THR A 814 6.83 -21.93 2.36
CA THR A 814 5.92 -21.79 1.22
C THR A 814 4.54 -22.32 1.56
N VAL A 815 3.51 -21.65 1.06
CA VAL A 815 2.12 -22.06 1.12
C VAL A 815 1.55 -21.87 -0.28
N ILE A 816 0.97 -22.93 -0.86
CA ILE A 816 0.24 -22.83 -2.12
C ILE A 816 -1.12 -23.52 -1.99
N ARG A 817 -2.05 -23.11 -2.85
CA ARG A 817 -3.30 -23.83 -3.09
C ARG A 817 -3.16 -24.60 -4.41
N ALA A 818 -3.60 -25.85 -4.42
CA ALA A 818 -3.68 -26.64 -5.65
C ALA A 818 -4.85 -27.60 -5.61
N GLU A 819 -5.35 -27.96 -6.79
CA GLU A 819 -6.30 -29.04 -6.96
C GLU A 819 -5.55 -30.36 -7.13
N LEU A 820 -5.83 -31.32 -6.25
CA LEU A 820 -5.18 -32.63 -6.24
C LEU A 820 -6.19 -33.76 -6.48
N PRO A 821 -5.82 -34.82 -7.21
CA PRO A 821 -6.71 -35.93 -7.50
C PRO A 821 -6.91 -36.82 -6.27
N THR A 822 -8.16 -37.22 -6.03
CA THR A 822 -8.52 -38.11 -4.91
C THR A 822 -9.02 -39.46 -5.41
N ARG A 823 -8.35 -40.56 -5.02
CA ARG A 823 -8.73 -41.92 -5.47
C ARG A 823 -10.08 -42.38 -4.88
N HIS A 824 -10.45 -41.90 -3.69
CA HIS A 824 -11.67 -42.33 -3.01
C HIS A 824 -12.95 -41.68 -3.58
N SER A 825 -12.84 -40.60 -4.36
CA SER A 825 -13.94 -39.95 -5.08
C SER A 825 -13.75 -40.03 -6.60
N SER A 826 -13.43 -41.22 -7.11
CA SER A 826 -13.33 -41.49 -8.56
C SER A 826 -12.36 -40.61 -9.36
N GLY A 827 -11.35 -40.02 -8.70
CA GLY A 827 -10.36 -39.17 -9.36
C GLY A 827 -10.79 -37.72 -9.54
N GLU A 828 -11.83 -37.27 -8.83
CA GLU A 828 -12.18 -35.85 -8.78
C GLU A 828 -11.02 -35.01 -8.20
N LEU A 829 -10.91 -33.78 -8.70
CA LEU A 829 -9.93 -32.81 -8.26
C LEU A 829 -10.48 -32.01 -7.08
N VAL A 830 -9.82 -32.10 -5.93
CA VAL A 830 -10.23 -31.40 -4.71
C VAL A 830 -9.16 -30.38 -4.32
N GLU A 831 -9.58 -29.19 -3.90
CA GLU A 831 -8.65 -28.16 -3.44
C GLU A 831 -7.98 -28.57 -2.11
N ARG A 832 -6.67 -28.39 -2.07
CA ARG A 832 -5.80 -28.67 -0.92
C ARG A 832 -4.81 -27.53 -0.74
N PHE A 833 -4.43 -27.28 0.51
CA PHE A 833 -3.32 -26.39 0.83
C PHE A 833 -2.05 -27.21 1.04
N LEU A 834 -0.99 -26.87 0.31
CA LEU A 834 0.32 -27.52 0.42
C LEU A 834 1.28 -26.55 1.11
N VAL A 835 1.94 -27.03 2.16
CA VAL A 835 2.82 -26.24 3.00
C VAL A 835 4.20 -26.89 3.05
N GLY A 836 5.21 -26.14 2.64
CA GLY A 836 6.62 -26.54 2.71
C GLY A 836 7.29 -25.88 3.91
N THR A 837 8.04 -26.67 4.66
CA THR A 837 8.68 -26.22 5.90
C THR A 837 10.19 -26.44 5.92
N SER A 838 10.86 -25.79 6.86
CA SER A 838 12.27 -25.98 7.17
C SER A 838 12.50 -26.10 8.69
N PHE A 839 13.36 -27.04 9.10
CA PHE A 839 13.74 -27.21 10.50
C PHE A 839 14.87 -26.23 10.88
N LEU A 840 14.72 -25.55 12.01
CA LEU A 840 15.68 -24.58 12.55
C LEU A 840 16.91 -25.26 13.16
N HIS A 841 16.72 -26.42 13.80
CA HIS A 841 17.77 -27.19 14.46
C HIS A 841 17.95 -28.55 13.78
N GLU A 842 19.21 -28.94 13.54
CA GLU A 842 19.54 -30.25 12.95
C GLU A 842 19.50 -31.36 14.01
N GLU A 843 18.30 -31.78 14.44
CA GLU A 843 18.15 -32.87 15.42
C GLU A 843 18.37 -34.27 14.80
N GLU A 844 17.88 -34.49 13.58
CA GLU A 844 18.03 -35.75 12.85
C GLU A 844 18.97 -35.63 11.65
N ALA A 845 19.96 -36.53 11.57
CA ALA A 845 20.84 -36.62 10.41
C ALA A 845 20.02 -36.93 9.15
N ASN A 846 19.89 -35.95 8.26
CA ASN A 846 19.24 -35.99 6.94
C ASN A 846 17.78 -35.55 6.83
N VAL A 847 17.13 -35.00 7.87
CA VAL A 847 15.81 -34.36 7.73
C VAL A 847 15.98 -32.85 7.95
N ARG A 848 15.59 -32.04 6.96
CA ARG A 848 15.78 -30.58 6.98
C ARG A 848 14.51 -29.78 6.73
N GLY A 849 13.40 -30.47 6.46
CA GLY A 849 12.09 -29.88 6.26
C GLY A 849 11.04 -30.95 6.00
N ARG A 850 9.78 -30.53 5.85
CA ARG A 850 8.65 -31.40 5.53
C ARG A 850 7.76 -30.79 4.47
N LEU A 851 6.97 -31.66 3.85
CA LEU A 851 5.82 -31.29 3.02
C LEU A 851 4.56 -31.71 3.79
N LEU A 852 3.74 -30.73 4.13
CA LEU A 852 2.46 -30.89 4.80
C LEU A 852 1.32 -30.61 3.81
N ILE A 853 0.26 -31.41 3.86
CA ILE A 853 -0.93 -31.22 3.02
C ILE A 853 -2.13 -31.09 3.95
N PHE A 854 -2.85 -29.99 3.82
CA PHE A 854 -3.99 -29.62 4.64
C PHE A 854 -5.30 -29.69 3.85
N GLY A 855 -6.34 -30.20 4.51
CA GLY A 855 -7.74 -30.00 4.14
C GLY A 855 -8.40 -29.00 5.10
N VAL A 856 -9.59 -28.53 4.72
CA VAL A 856 -10.43 -27.64 5.55
C VAL A 856 -11.63 -28.45 6.03
N ASN A 857 -11.92 -28.40 7.33
CA ASN A 857 -13.07 -29.12 7.91
C ASN A 857 -14.36 -28.25 7.87
N ALA A 858 -15.47 -28.80 8.35
CA ALA A 858 -16.76 -28.10 8.39
C ALA A 858 -16.75 -26.85 9.28
N ASP A 859 -15.90 -26.81 10.31
CA ASP A 859 -15.71 -25.67 11.22
C ASP A 859 -14.74 -24.62 10.65
N ARG A 860 -14.36 -24.74 9.36
CA ARG A 860 -13.36 -23.90 8.69
C ARG A 860 -11.99 -23.87 9.39
N ALA A 861 -11.63 -24.95 10.05
CA ALA A 861 -10.30 -25.16 10.63
C ALA A 861 -9.45 -26.09 9.75
N PRO A 862 -8.14 -25.82 9.63
CA PRO A 862 -7.22 -26.66 8.87
C PRO A 862 -6.90 -27.97 9.60
N TYR A 863 -6.85 -29.08 8.86
CA TYR A 863 -6.43 -30.38 9.39
C TYR A 863 -5.44 -31.08 8.45
N ILE A 864 -4.51 -31.86 9.02
CA ILE A 864 -3.46 -32.55 8.25
C ILE A 864 -3.99 -33.81 7.57
N ILE A 865 -3.68 -33.95 6.28
CA ILE A 865 -3.93 -35.15 5.46
C ILE A 865 -2.63 -35.95 5.26
N ALA A 866 -1.50 -35.26 5.07
CA ALA A 866 -0.20 -35.91 4.92
C ALA A 866 0.93 -35.05 5.51
N SER A 867 1.92 -35.75 6.08
CA SER A 867 3.19 -35.18 6.53
C SER A 867 4.33 -36.04 6.00
N HIS A 868 5.13 -35.50 5.09
CA HIS A 868 6.23 -36.21 4.45
C HIS A 868 7.57 -35.54 4.71
N ASN A 869 8.52 -36.28 5.28
CA ASN A 869 9.86 -35.76 5.62
C ASN A 869 10.75 -35.60 4.39
N LEU A 870 11.45 -34.47 4.31
CA LEU A 870 12.32 -34.10 3.20
C LEU A 870 13.77 -33.99 3.64
N LYS A 871 14.69 -34.34 2.73
CA LYS A 871 16.14 -34.27 2.97
C LYS A 871 16.73 -32.85 2.89
N GLY A 872 15.90 -31.88 2.53
CA GLY A 872 16.24 -30.48 2.38
C GLY A 872 15.06 -29.62 2.83
N SER A 873 15.33 -28.36 3.17
CA SER A 873 14.31 -27.35 3.43
C SER A 873 13.45 -27.18 2.17
N CYS A 874 12.13 -27.21 2.31
CA CYS A 874 11.19 -27.08 1.19
C CYS A 874 10.90 -25.60 0.93
N ARG A 875 11.62 -24.97 -0.01
CA ARG A 875 11.54 -23.51 -0.23
C ARG A 875 10.37 -23.09 -1.08
N CYS A 876 10.05 -23.88 -2.12
CA CYS A 876 8.95 -23.59 -3.04
C CYS A 876 8.24 -24.89 -3.41
N ILE A 877 6.94 -24.78 -3.67
CA ILE A 877 6.11 -25.87 -4.14
C ILE A 877 5.36 -25.38 -5.37
N GLY A 878 5.14 -26.27 -6.32
CA GLY A 878 4.23 -26.09 -7.44
C GLY A 878 3.52 -27.40 -7.77
N VAL A 879 2.59 -27.36 -8.73
CA VAL A 879 1.87 -28.56 -9.19
C VAL A 879 1.91 -28.62 -10.71
N LEU A 880 2.15 -29.82 -11.25
CA LEU A 880 2.19 -30.12 -12.68
C LEU A 880 1.37 -31.39 -12.92
N ASP A 881 0.25 -31.28 -13.63
CA ASP A 881 -0.67 -32.39 -13.93
C ASP A 881 -1.02 -33.27 -12.71
N GLY A 882 -1.43 -32.63 -11.61
CA GLY A 882 -1.78 -33.29 -10.35
C GLY A 882 -0.58 -33.85 -9.55
N LYS A 883 0.65 -33.70 -10.04
CA LYS A 883 1.89 -34.08 -9.36
C LYS A 883 2.48 -32.89 -8.64
N ILE A 884 3.13 -33.13 -7.50
CA ILE A 884 3.69 -32.08 -6.67
C ILE A 884 5.16 -31.89 -7.00
N VAL A 885 5.54 -30.65 -7.28
CA VAL A 885 6.92 -30.23 -7.50
C VAL A 885 7.42 -29.56 -6.24
N ALA A 886 8.46 -30.11 -5.60
CA ALA A 886 9.07 -29.53 -4.41
C ALA A 886 10.51 -29.07 -4.71
N ALA A 887 10.74 -27.76 -4.60
CA ALA A 887 12.08 -27.18 -4.69
C ALA A 887 12.74 -27.19 -3.30
N LEU A 888 13.74 -28.05 -3.15
CA LEU A 888 14.57 -28.17 -1.95
C LEU A 888 15.87 -27.38 -2.12
N ASN A 889 16.65 -27.22 -1.05
CA ASN A 889 17.92 -26.46 -1.05
C ASN A 889 18.90 -26.71 -2.23
N LYS A 890 18.96 -27.90 -2.83
CA LYS A 890 19.84 -28.19 -3.99
C LYS A 890 19.16 -28.98 -5.11
N THR A 891 17.89 -29.32 -4.95
CA THR A 891 17.22 -30.28 -5.84
C THR A 891 15.76 -29.93 -6.01
N VAL A 892 15.26 -30.03 -7.23
CA VAL A 892 13.82 -30.03 -7.52
C VAL A 892 13.37 -31.48 -7.62
N VAL A 893 12.36 -31.86 -6.85
CA VAL A 893 11.85 -33.23 -6.76
C VAL A 893 10.39 -33.27 -7.18
N MET A 894 10.05 -34.21 -8.06
CA MET A 894 8.67 -34.50 -8.46
C MET A 894 8.11 -35.64 -7.62
N TYR A 895 6.91 -35.44 -7.09
CA TYR A 895 6.16 -36.42 -6.32
C TYR A 895 4.82 -36.73 -6.96
N ASP A 896 4.49 -38.01 -7.03
CA ASP A 896 3.14 -38.48 -7.26
C ASP A 896 2.34 -38.39 -5.97
N TYR A 897 1.11 -37.91 -6.06
CA TYR A 897 0.20 -37.72 -4.92
C TYR A 897 -0.94 -38.73 -4.98
N GLU A 898 -1.04 -39.57 -3.95
CA GLU A 898 -2.10 -40.56 -3.84
C GLU A 898 -2.88 -40.40 -2.53
N GLU A 899 -4.04 -39.74 -2.59
CA GLU A 899 -4.94 -39.60 -1.44
C GLU A 899 -5.80 -40.87 -1.26
N THR A 900 -5.48 -41.66 -0.23
CA THR A 900 -6.16 -42.92 0.08
C THR A 900 -7.44 -42.75 0.89
N SER A 901 -7.50 -41.73 1.75
CA SER A 901 -8.68 -41.31 2.51
C SER A 901 -8.65 -39.80 2.73
N THR A 902 -9.74 -39.23 3.25
CA THR A 902 -9.85 -37.79 3.58
C THR A 902 -8.82 -37.30 4.59
N THR A 903 -8.11 -38.20 5.28
CA THR A 903 -7.11 -37.89 6.32
C THR A 903 -5.76 -38.57 6.06
N CYS A 904 -5.59 -39.27 4.95
CA CYS A 904 -4.35 -39.99 4.66
C CYS A 904 -4.02 -39.98 3.17
N ALA A 905 -2.87 -39.40 2.83
CA ALA A 905 -2.27 -39.48 1.50
C ALA A 905 -0.82 -39.97 1.55
N LYS A 906 -0.36 -40.53 0.42
CA LYS A 906 1.02 -40.99 0.22
C LYS A 906 1.67 -40.19 -0.91
N LEU A 907 2.97 -39.94 -0.75
CA LEU A 907 3.80 -39.23 -1.71
C LEU A 907 4.90 -40.17 -2.22
N ASN A 908 4.89 -40.45 -3.52
CA ASN A 908 5.89 -41.31 -4.16
C ASN A 908 6.83 -40.46 -5.00
N LYS A 909 8.14 -40.62 -4.79
CA LYS A 909 9.14 -39.85 -5.53
C LYS A 909 9.26 -40.37 -6.97
N LEU A 910 9.09 -39.48 -7.95
CA LEU A 910 9.16 -39.79 -9.38
C LEU A 910 10.53 -39.45 -9.98
N ALA A 911 10.89 -38.18 -9.99
CA ALA A 911 12.09 -37.66 -10.64
C ALA A 911 12.82 -36.64 -9.77
N THR A 912 14.08 -36.34 -10.09
CA THR A 912 14.88 -35.32 -9.39
C THR A 912 15.82 -34.63 -10.35
N TYR A 913 15.83 -33.30 -10.26
CA TYR A 913 16.80 -32.44 -10.91
C TYR A 913 17.70 -31.79 -9.85
N ARG A 914 19.00 -31.67 -10.13
CA ARG A 914 19.96 -31.04 -9.22
C ARG A 914 20.26 -29.62 -9.69
N CYS A 915 19.94 -28.65 -8.86
CA CYS A 915 20.19 -27.23 -9.11
C CYS A 915 21.68 -26.91 -8.98
N SER A 916 22.09 -25.77 -9.54
CA SER A 916 23.47 -25.31 -9.48
C SER A 916 23.85 -24.83 -8.08
N THR A 917 23.02 -24.00 -7.47
CA THR A 917 23.25 -23.51 -6.10
C THR A 917 22.04 -23.81 -5.20
N CYS A 918 21.01 -22.98 -5.22
CA CYS A 918 19.81 -23.10 -4.41
C CYS A 918 18.61 -22.45 -5.14
N PRO A 919 17.50 -23.19 -5.36
CA PRO A 919 16.29 -22.61 -5.94
C PRO A 919 15.58 -21.72 -4.91
N ILE A 920 15.20 -20.51 -5.33
CA ILE A 920 14.53 -19.51 -4.48
C ILE A 920 13.06 -19.31 -4.86
N ASP A 921 12.73 -19.58 -6.12
CA ASP A 921 11.40 -19.50 -6.68
C ASP A 921 11.27 -20.46 -7.86
N ILE A 922 10.05 -20.91 -8.13
CA ILE A 922 9.74 -21.73 -9.30
C ILE A 922 8.45 -21.24 -9.94
N ASP A 923 8.39 -21.34 -11.26
CA ASP A 923 7.15 -21.15 -12.02
C ASP A 923 6.96 -22.34 -12.96
N ILE A 924 5.73 -22.79 -13.12
CA ILE A 924 5.41 -24.01 -13.87
C ILE A 924 4.38 -23.66 -14.94
N THR A 925 4.75 -23.91 -16.19
CA THR A 925 3.85 -23.79 -17.33
C THR A 925 3.95 -25.04 -18.18
N ASP A 926 2.81 -25.67 -18.45
CA ASP A 926 2.73 -26.93 -19.17
C ASP A 926 3.70 -27.97 -18.54
N ASN A 927 4.67 -28.44 -19.31
CA ASN A 927 5.67 -29.43 -18.88
C ASN A 927 7.01 -28.79 -18.47
N VAL A 928 7.12 -27.46 -18.45
CA VAL A 928 8.37 -26.74 -18.16
C VAL A 928 8.31 -26.10 -16.79
N ILE A 929 9.35 -26.34 -16.00
CA ILE A 929 9.57 -25.78 -14.68
C ILE A 929 10.70 -24.77 -14.81
N ALA A 930 10.37 -23.48 -14.72
CA ALA A 930 11.36 -22.41 -14.58
C ALA A 930 11.86 -22.38 -13.13
N VAL A 931 13.16 -22.52 -12.94
CA VAL A 931 13.82 -22.55 -11.63
C VAL A 931 14.69 -21.32 -11.49
N ALA A 932 14.30 -20.39 -10.61
CA ALA A 932 15.13 -19.25 -10.24
C ALA A 932 16.16 -19.68 -9.20
N ASP A 933 17.44 -19.64 -9.56
CA ASP A 933 18.56 -19.97 -8.69
C ASP A 933 19.10 -18.69 -8.03
N ILE A 934 19.47 -18.78 -6.74
CA ILE A 934 19.93 -17.63 -5.94
C ILE A 934 21.22 -16.97 -6.49
N MET A 935 22.00 -17.64 -7.35
CA MET A 935 23.18 -17.02 -7.97
C MET A 935 23.24 -17.23 -9.49
N LYS A 936 22.59 -18.26 -10.04
CA LYS A 936 22.75 -18.69 -11.43
C LYS A 936 21.52 -18.41 -12.29
N SER A 937 20.82 -17.32 -11.99
CA SER A 937 19.66 -16.86 -12.76
C SER A 937 18.62 -17.99 -12.97
N VAL A 938 17.90 -17.98 -14.09
CA VAL A 938 16.85 -18.95 -14.41
C VAL A 938 17.40 -20.14 -15.21
N ALA A 939 17.00 -21.35 -14.80
CA ALA A 939 17.14 -22.59 -15.56
C ALA A 939 15.75 -23.17 -15.88
N LEU A 940 15.53 -23.59 -17.12
CA LEU A 940 14.30 -24.25 -17.56
C LEU A 940 14.50 -25.77 -17.54
N VAL A 941 13.63 -26.47 -16.80
CA VAL A 941 13.66 -27.91 -16.63
C VAL A 941 12.37 -28.51 -17.19
N GLU A 942 12.48 -29.37 -18.19
CA GLU A 942 11.32 -30.01 -18.81
C GLU A 942 11.08 -31.38 -18.17
N TYR A 943 9.83 -31.64 -17.80
CA TYR A 943 9.38 -32.93 -17.30
C TYR A 943 8.93 -33.82 -18.47
N THR A 944 9.48 -35.03 -18.52
CA THR A 944 9.08 -36.05 -19.49
C THR A 944 8.58 -37.28 -18.72
N PRO A 945 7.28 -37.61 -18.84
CA PRO A 945 6.74 -38.85 -18.29
C PRO A 945 7.44 -40.08 -18.88
N GLY A 946 7.73 -41.07 -18.05
CA GLY A 946 8.28 -42.34 -18.51
C GLY A 946 7.25 -43.15 -19.30
N THR A 947 7.61 -43.56 -20.52
CA THR A 947 6.82 -44.51 -21.33
C THR A 947 7.53 -45.87 -21.39
N ASP A 948 6.77 -46.96 -21.58
CA ASP A 948 7.30 -48.33 -21.78
C ASP A 948 8.19 -48.87 -20.64
N GLY A 949 7.90 -48.48 -19.39
CA GLY A 949 8.63 -48.94 -18.20
C GLY A 949 9.94 -48.19 -17.90
N LEU A 950 10.22 -47.10 -18.63
CA LEU A 950 11.28 -46.15 -18.27
C LEU A 950 10.85 -45.25 -17.10
N PRO A 951 11.77 -44.81 -16.23
CA PRO A 951 11.46 -43.85 -15.18
C PRO A 951 11.23 -42.45 -15.75
N ASP A 952 10.42 -41.67 -15.05
CA ASP A 952 10.23 -40.24 -15.29
C ASP A 952 11.54 -39.46 -15.25
N LYS A 953 11.63 -38.42 -16.08
CA LYS A 953 12.84 -37.59 -16.18
C LYS A 953 12.54 -36.10 -16.03
N LEU A 954 13.51 -35.41 -15.45
CA LEU A 954 13.60 -33.96 -15.44
C LEU A 954 14.91 -33.58 -16.12
N GLU A 955 14.83 -32.93 -17.27
CA GLU A 955 16.00 -32.55 -18.07
C GLU A 955 16.07 -31.03 -18.22
N GLU A 956 17.27 -30.46 -18.03
CA GLU A 956 17.48 -29.03 -18.27
C GLU A 956 17.51 -28.77 -19.78
N VAL A 957 16.65 -27.87 -20.23
CA VAL A 957 16.48 -27.58 -21.66
C VAL A 957 17.02 -26.22 -22.06
N ALA A 958 17.05 -25.25 -21.14
CA ALA A 958 17.68 -23.96 -21.37
C ALA A 958 18.11 -23.31 -20.06
N ARG A 959 19.05 -22.36 -20.13
CA ARG A 959 19.55 -21.59 -18.99
C ARG A 959 19.99 -20.20 -19.40
N HIS A 960 19.81 -19.25 -18.51
CA HIS A 960 20.44 -17.95 -18.62
C HIS A 960 21.88 -18.00 -18.07
N ALA A 961 22.85 -17.63 -18.90
CA ALA A 961 24.28 -17.81 -18.58
C ALA A 961 24.84 -16.75 -17.61
N GLN A 962 24.17 -15.60 -17.48
CA GLN A 962 24.64 -14.51 -16.62
C GLN A 962 24.45 -14.86 -15.14
N GLN A 963 25.34 -14.35 -14.29
CA GLN A 963 25.17 -14.42 -12.84
C GLN A 963 24.18 -13.33 -12.41
N VAL A 964 23.03 -13.76 -11.91
CA VAL A 964 21.97 -12.90 -11.37
C VAL A 964 21.53 -13.54 -10.05
N PHE A 965 21.48 -12.76 -8.97
CA PHE A 965 20.94 -13.28 -7.71
C PHE A 965 19.44 -13.08 -7.67
N SER A 966 18.75 -14.05 -8.26
CA SER A 966 17.31 -14.03 -8.49
C SER A 966 16.53 -13.95 -7.16
N THR A 967 15.36 -13.32 -7.21
CA THR A 967 14.40 -13.27 -6.10
C THR A 967 13.07 -13.92 -6.45
N SER A 968 12.61 -13.75 -7.70
CA SER A 968 11.36 -14.32 -8.20
C SER A 968 11.40 -14.50 -9.71
N VAL A 969 10.57 -15.42 -10.23
CA VAL A 969 10.41 -15.70 -11.66
C VAL A 969 8.95 -15.98 -12.01
N ALA A 970 8.51 -15.51 -13.18
CA ALA A 970 7.20 -15.88 -13.74
C ALA A 970 7.22 -15.86 -15.28
N GLU A 971 6.56 -16.81 -15.92
CA GLU A 971 6.31 -16.79 -17.36
C GLU A 971 5.21 -15.78 -17.69
N VAL A 972 5.56 -14.77 -18.48
CA VAL A 972 4.66 -13.67 -18.84
C VAL A 972 4.12 -13.76 -20.25
N ASP A 973 4.77 -14.54 -21.11
CA ASP A 973 4.32 -14.89 -22.45
C ASP A 973 4.98 -16.21 -22.87
N THR A 974 4.53 -16.82 -23.97
CA THR A 974 5.09 -18.10 -24.41
C THR A 974 6.61 -18.06 -24.50
N ASP A 975 7.28 -18.97 -23.77
CA ASP A 975 8.74 -19.08 -23.70
C ASP A 975 9.46 -17.80 -23.21
N THR A 976 8.74 -16.89 -22.55
CA THR A 976 9.23 -15.58 -22.10
C THR A 976 9.01 -15.42 -20.59
N TYR A 977 10.12 -15.26 -19.86
CA TYR A 977 10.17 -15.30 -18.41
C TYR A 977 10.63 -13.94 -17.86
N LEU A 978 9.87 -13.41 -16.92
CA LEU A 978 10.23 -12.23 -16.13
C LEU A 978 11.01 -12.70 -14.90
N GLU A 979 12.24 -12.22 -14.76
CA GLU A 979 13.13 -12.47 -13.63
C GLU A 979 13.39 -11.16 -12.89
N THR A 980 13.46 -11.22 -11.56
CA THR A 980 13.86 -10.10 -10.71
C THR A 980 15.03 -10.47 -9.82
N ASP A 981 15.83 -9.48 -9.41
CA ASP A 981 17.02 -9.71 -8.57
C ASP A 981 17.06 -8.84 -7.29
N HIS A 982 18.06 -9.11 -6.45
CA HIS A 982 18.29 -8.40 -5.19
C HIS A 982 18.76 -6.95 -5.35
N ASP A 983 19.42 -6.61 -6.46
CA ASP A 983 19.91 -5.25 -6.76
C ASP A 983 18.78 -4.34 -7.28
N GLY A 984 17.57 -4.91 -7.45
CA GLY A 984 16.37 -4.23 -7.91
C GLY A 984 16.27 -4.14 -9.43
N ASN A 985 16.95 -5.01 -10.17
CA ASN A 985 16.79 -5.15 -11.61
C ASN A 985 15.62 -6.07 -11.97
N ILE A 986 15.04 -5.79 -13.13
CA ILE A 986 14.01 -6.59 -13.78
C ILE A 986 14.54 -6.98 -15.15
N ILE A 987 14.48 -8.27 -15.48
CA ILE A 987 15.05 -8.85 -16.69
C ILE A 987 13.97 -9.69 -17.38
N LEU A 988 13.79 -9.49 -18.69
CA LEU A 988 12.89 -10.31 -19.50
C LEU A 988 13.69 -11.27 -20.37
N LEU A 989 13.64 -12.55 -20.04
CA LEU A 989 14.37 -13.62 -20.72
C LEU A 989 13.47 -14.35 -21.72
N LYS A 990 14.00 -14.68 -22.90
CA LYS A 990 13.30 -15.50 -23.90
C LYS A 990 14.09 -16.76 -24.24
N ARG A 991 13.43 -17.91 -24.28
CA ARG A 991 14.04 -19.17 -24.74
C ARG A 991 14.23 -19.13 -26.26
N ASN A 992 15.45 -19.36 -26.74
CA ASN A 992 15.74 -19.36 -28.17
C ASN A 992 15.48 -20.74 -28.82
N ARG A 993 14.22 -21.07 -29.14
CA ARG A 993 13.91 -22.33 -29.85
C ARG A 993 14.43 -22.37 -31.30
N GLU A 994 14.60 -21.21 -31.91
CA GLU A 994 15.03 -21.04 -33.31
C GLU A 994 16.55 -21.13 -33.48
N GLY A 995 17.30 -21.31 -32.38
CA GLY A 995 18.74 -21.47 -32.40
C GLY A 995 19.20 -22.57 -33.37
N VAL A 996 20.27 -22.31 -34.11
CA VAL A 996 20.77 -23.25 -35.13
C VAL A 996 21.47 -24.44 -34.46
N THR A 997 22.26 -24.19 -33.42
CA THR A 997 22.97 -25.23 -32.67
C THR A 997 22.19 -25.67 -31.43
N ARG A 998 22.52 -26.84 -30.88
CA ARG A 998 21.97 -27.29 -29.59
C ARG A 998 22.34 -26.33 -28.46
N GLU A 999 23.53 -25.75 -28.51
CA GLU A 999 23.99 -24.76 -27.53
C GLU A 999 23.15 -23.49 -27.60
N ASP A 1000 22.88 -22.96 -28.80
CA ASP A 1000 22.00 -21.80 -28.99
C ASP A 1000 20.59 -22.07 -28.47
N LYS A 1001 20.05 -23.28 -28.72
CA LYS A 1001 18.73 -23.69 -28.20
C LYS A 1001 18.66 -23.79 -26.69
N SER A 1002 19.81 -24.04 -26.05
CA SER A 1002 19.92 -24.11 -24.60
C SER A 1002 20.19 -22.76 -23.93
N ARG A 1003 20.33 -21.68 -24.71
CA ARG A 1003 20.54 -20.34 -24.17
C ARG A 1003 19.24 -19.55 -24.09
N MET A 1004 19.11 -18.78 -23.02
CA MET A 1004 18.09 -17.76 -22.89
C MET A 1004 18.67 -16.39 -23.26
N GLU A 1005 17.90 -15.60 -23.99
CA GLU A 1005 18.29 -14.27 -24.46
C GLU A 1005 17.58 -13.18 -23.66
N VAL A 1006 18.32 -12.13 -23.30
CA VAL A 1006 17.74 -10.95 -22.65
C VAL A 1006 17.05 -10.09 -23.71
N THR A 1007 15.76 -9.85 -23.54
CA THR A 1007 14.95 -9.05 -24.46
C THR A 1007 14.66 -7.64 -23.95
N CYS A 1008 14.55 -7.47 -22.63
CA CYS A 1008 14.36 -6.20 -21.94
C CYS A 1008 15.08 -6.24 -20.58
N GLU A 1009 15.56 -5.10 -20.10
CA GLU A 1009 16.14 -4.94 -18.76
C GLU A 1009 16.04 -3.49 -18.26
N MET A 1010 15.78 -3.33 -16.96
CA MET A 1010 15.80 -2.04 -16.28
C MET A 1010 16.09 -2.20 -14.78
N ASN A 1011 16.57 -1.15 -14.12
CA ASN A 1011 16.65 -1.07 -12.67
C ASN A 1011 15.43 -0.33 -12.09
N LEU A 1012 14.66 -1.02 -11.25
CA LEU A 1012 13.55 -0.47 -10.51
C LEU A 1012 14.03 0.41 -9.34
N GLY A 1013 15.18 0.09 -8.76
CA GLY A 1013 15.69 0.71 -7.54
C GLY A 1013 15.07 0.17 -6.25
N GLU A 1014 14.20 -0.83 -6.36
CA GLU A 1014 13.59 -1.56 -5.25
C GLU A 1014 13.71 -3.06 -5.49
N MET A 1015 13.92 -3.83 -4.42
CA MET A 1015 13.96 -5.29 -4.50
C MET A 1015 12.54 -5.85 -4.58
N VAL A 1016 12.26 -6.64 -5.62
CA VAL A 1016 10.98 -7.33 -5.81
C VAL A 1016 11.05 -8.67 -5.09
N ASN A 1017 10.15 -8.89 -4.13
CA ASN A 1017 10.09 -10.16 -3.38
C ASN A 1017 9.32 -11.24 -4.16
N ARG A 1018 8.23 -10.84 -4.81
CA ARG A 1018 7.33 -11.76 -5.51
C ARG A 1018 6.76 -11.16 -6.77
N VAL A 1019 6.69 -12.00 -7.81
CA VAL A 1019 5.98 -11.76 -9.06
C VAL A 1019 4.80 -12.72 -9.11
N LYS A 1020 3.61 -12.23 -9.45
CA LYS A 1020 2.42 -13.06 -9.70
C LYS A 1020 1.90 -12.79 -11.10
N ARG A 1021 1.91 -13.84 -11.93
CA ARG A 1021 1.34 -13.82 -13.27
C ARG A 1021 -0.16 -13.55 -13.22
N ILE A 1022 -0.65 -12.77 -14.19
CA ILE A 1022 -2.06 -12.62 -14.52
C ILE A 1022 -2.28 -12.98 -15.98
N ASN A 1023 -3.46 -13.52 -16.30
CA ASN A 1023 -3.84 -13.80 -17.67
C ASN A 1023 -5.06 -12.95 -18.01
N VAL A 1024 -4.86 -11.94 -18.86
CA VAL A 1024 -5.92 -11.01 -19.26
C VAL A 1024 -6.10 -11.08 -20.77
N GLU A 1025 -7.31 -11.44 -21.21
CA GLU A 1025 -7.67 -11.36 -22.63
C GLU A 1025 -7.81 -9.89 -23.05
N THR A 1026 -6.90 -9.45 -23.92
CA THR A 1026 -6.87 -8.07 -24.40
C THR A 1026 -7.41 -7.96 -25.82
N SER A 1027 -8.08 -6.85 -26.13
CA SER A 1027 -8.51 -6.54 -27.49
C SER A 1027 -7.31 -6.35 -28.41
N LYS A 1028 -7.48 -6.64 -29.72
CA LYS A 1028 -6.40 -6.49 -30.71
C LYS A 1028 -5.84 -5.07 -30.81
N ASP A 1029 -6.64 -4.06 -30.46
CA ASP A 1029 -6.26 -2.64 -30.47
C ASP A 1029 -5.76 -2.13 -29.10
N ALA A 1030 -5.53 -3.02 -28.13
CA ALA A 1030 -5.08 -2.62 -26.79
C ALA A 1030 -3.70 -1.93 -26.84
N LEU A 1031 -3.53 -0.89 -26.02
CA LEU A 1031 -2.25 -0.18 -25.88
C LEU A 1031 -1.18 -1.05 -25.23
N LEU A 1032 -1.57 -1.82 -24.23
CA LEU A 1032 -0.73 -2.68 -23.40
C LEU A 1032 -1.43 -4.01 -23.14
N ILE A 1033 -0.63 -5.04 -22.84
CA ILE A 1033 -1.10 -6.36 -22.45
C ILE A 1033 -0.63 -6.63 -21.00
N PRO A 1034 -1.50 -6.48 -19.99
CA PRO A 1034 -1.20 -6.81 -18.59
C PRO A 1034 -0.79 -8.27 -18.43
N ARG A 1035 0.35 -8.55 -17.76
CA ARG A 1035 0.88 -9.91 -17.60
C ARG A 1035 1.26 -10.31 -16.18
N ALA A 1036 1.66 -9.38 -15.31
CA ALA A 1036 2.02 -9.72 -13.94
C ALA A 1036 1.91 -8.54 -12.97
N PHE A 1037 1.77 -8.84 -11.68
CA PHE A 1037 1.99 -7.90 -10.58
C PHE A 1037 3.31 -8.19 -9.86
N LEU A 1038 3.92 -7.14 -9.34
CA LEU A 1038 5.17 -7.20 -8.59
C LEU A 1038 4.98 -6.54 -7.22
N GLY A 1039 5.38 -7.23 -6.15
CA GLY A 1039 5.40 -6.68 -4.79
C GLY A 1039 6.83 -6.47 -4.29
N THR A 1040 7.13 -5.28 -3.76
CA THR A 1040 8.49 -4.89 -3.34
C THR A 1040 8.69 -4.86 -1.83
N THR A 1041 9.95 -4.82 -1.42
CA THR A 1041 10.33 -4.63 -0.01
C THR A 1041 9.98 -3.25 0.55
N GLU A 1042 9.83 -2.22 -0.27
CA GLU A 1042 9.49 -0.85 0.21
C GLU A 1042 7.98 -0.57 0.21
N GLY A 1043 7.16 -1.60 -0.06
CA GLY A 1043 5.70 -1.51 -0.07
C GLY A 1043 5.10 -1.04 -1.39
N SER A 1044 5.87 -1.07 -2.48
CA SER A 1044 5.36 -0.72 -3.80
C SER A 1044 4.71 -1.93 -4.47
N ILE A 1045 3.66 -1.68 -5.24
CA ILE A 1045 3.01 -2.66 -6.10
C ILE A 1045 3.05 -2.13 -7.53
N TYR A 1046 3.56 -2.92 -8.46
CA TYR A 1046 3.66 -2.55 -9.86
C TYR A 1046 2.85 -3.49 -10.76
N LEU A 1047 2.27 -2.92 -11.82
CA LEU A 1047 1.71 -3.66 -12.95
C LEU A 1047 2.77 -3.79 -14.05
N PHE A 1048 3.12 -5.02 -14.39
CA PHE A 1048 3.96 -5.34 -15.55
C PHE A 1048 3.10 -5.72 -16.75
N SER A 1049 3.37 -5.08 -17.88
CA SER A 1049 2.67 -5.27 -19.14
C SER A 1049 3.64 -5.44 -20.32
N LEU A 1050 3.20 -6.15 -21.35
CA LEU A 1050 3.90 -6.22 -22.63
C LEU A 1050 3.32 -5.19 -23.60
N ILE A 1051 4.19 -4.57 -24.38
CA ILE A 1051 3.80 -3.58 -25.40
C ILE A 1051 3.64 -4.28 -26.75
N PRO A 1052 2.44 -4.27 -27.36
CA PRO A 1052 2.21 -4.77 -28.70
C PRO A 1052 3.09 -4.04 -29.74
N PRO A 1053 3.56 -4.71 -30.81
CA PRO A 1053 4.46 -4.11 -31.79
C PRO A 1053 4.01 -2.76 -32.36
N GLN A 1054 2.70 -2.55 -32.52
CA GLN A 1054 2.13 -1.31 -33.07
C GLN A 1054 2.38 -0.06 -32.21
N ASN A 1055 2.54 -0.21 -30.89
CA ASN A 1055 2.67 0.91 -29.95
C ASN A 1055 4.10 1.13 -29.44
N GLN A 1056 5.03 0.25 -29.80
CA GLN A 1056 6.41 0.27 -29.29
C GLN A 1056 7.14 1.57 -29.65
N ASP A 1057 7.04 2.01 -30.91
CA ASP A 1057 7.74 3.21 -31.38
C ASP A 1057 7.22 4.49 -30.70
N LEU A 1058 5.90 4.62 -30.57
CA LEU A 1058 5.27 5.77 -29.92
C LEU A 1058 5.73 5.93 -28.46
N LEU A 1059 5.60 4.87 -27.66
CA LEU A 1059 5.91 4.91 -26.23
C LEU A 1059 7.42 5.08 -25.96
N MET A 1060 8.28 4.42 -26.74
CA MET A 1060 9.73 4.59 -26.60
C MET A 1060 10.18 6.01 -26.94
N ARG A 1061 9.67 6.59 -28.03
CA ARG A 1061 10.00 7.97 -28.40
C ARG A 1061 9.47 8.98 -27.38
N LEU A 1062 8.27 8.74 -26.85
CA LEU A 1062 7.69 9.56 -25.78
C LEU A 1062 8.59 9.55 -24.54
N GLN A 1063 9.02 8.38 -24.07
CA GLN A 1063 9.96 8.24 -22.96
C GLN A 1063 11.27 9.00 -23.23
N THR A 1064 11.89 8.80 -24.40
CA THR A 1064 13.15 9.48 -24.73
C THR A 1064 13.01 11.00 -24.74
N ARG A 1065 11.89 11.53 -25.24
CA ARG A 1065 11.61 12.97 -25.23
C ARG A 1065 11.46 13.49 -23.80
N LEU A 1066 10.62 12.84 -22.98
CA LEU A 1066 10.41 13.23 -21.59
C LEU A 1066 11.70 13.18 -20.77
N ALA A 1067 12.51 12.13 -20.94
CA ALA A 1067 13.81 12.00 -20.29
C ALA A 1067 14.81 13.10 -20.71
N SER A 1068 14.65 13.70 -21.90
CA SER A 1068 15.56 14.74 -22.43
C SER A 1068 15.17 16.18 -22.06
N LEU A 1069 13.97 16.41 -21.52
CA LEU A 1069 13.49 17.74 -21.10
C LEU A 1069 14.38 18.44 -20.05
N PRO A 1070 14.95 17.75 -19.04
CA PRO A 1070 15.85 18.38 -18.05
C PRO A 1070 17.10 18.98 -18.70
N SER A 1071 17.54 18.41 -19.82
CA SER A 1071 18.80 18.75 -20.50
C SER A 1071 18.67 19.85 -21.55
N THR A 1072 17.43 20.23 -21.95
CA THR A 1072 17.18 21.01 -23.18
C THR A 1072 16.45 22.35 -22.98
N SER A 1073 15.95 22.69 -21.79
CA SER A 1073 15.17 23.92 -21.58
C SER A 1073 16.02 25.16 -21.25
N SER A 1074 16.72 25.67 -22.26
CA SER A 1074 16.78 27.13 -22.44
C SER A 1074 15.73 27.49 -23.49
N LEU A 1075 14.46 27.54 -23.07
CA LEU A 1075 13.37 28.05 -23.90
C LEU A 1075 13.65 29.53 -24.19
N LYS A 1076 14.15 29.82 -25.40
CA LYS A 1076 14.09 31.16 -25.98
C LYS A 1076 12.65 31.37 -26.47
N GLY A 1077 11.80 31.95 -25.63
CA GLY A 1077 10.56 32.53 -26.11
C GLY A 1077 10.86 33.68 -27.11
N PRO A 1078 9.99 33.92 -28.10
CA PRO A 1078 10.03 35.15 -28.86
C PRO A 1078 9.52 36.29 -27.95
N SER A 1079 10.41 37.25 -27.65
CA SER A 1079 10.18 38.53 -26.96
C SER A 1079 9.76 38.50 -25.46
N ASP A 1080 10.63 39.12 -24.64
CA ASP A 1080 10.37 39.78 -23.35
C ASP A 1080 9.78 38.96 -22.17
N SER A 1081 10.60 38.10 -21.56
CA SER A 1081 10.61 37.92 -20.09
C SER A 1081 12.00 37.47 -19.59
N THR A 1082 12.48 38.09 -18.51
CA THR A 1082 13.86 38.03 -18.00
C THR A 1082 14.17 36.83 -17.08
N SER A 1083 13.64 35.65 -17.37
CA SER A 1083 14.08 34.41 -16.69
C SER A 1083 13.76 33.18 -17.55
N PRO A 1084 14.74 32.31 -17.89
CA PRO A 1084 14.45 31.05 -18.55
C PRO A 1084 13.59 30.18 -17.61
N HIS A 1085 12.42 29.75 -18.06
CA HIS A 1085 11.63 28.73 -17.37
C HIS A 1085 12.34 27.39 -17.49
N GLN A 1086 13.16 27.05 -16.48
CA GLN A 1086 13.79 25.74 -16.37
C GLN A 1086 12.74 24.74 -15.87
N ILE A 1087 12.45 23.72 -16.68
CA ILE A 1087 11.48 22.68 -16.32
C ILE A 1087 12.21 21.60 -15.51
N GLU A 1088 12.10 21.68 -14.18
CA GLU A 1088 12.70 20.70 -13.28
C GLU A 1088 11.74 19.51 -13.03
N LEU A 1089 12.00 18.40 -13.72
CA LEU A 1089 11.23 17.15 -13.56
C LEU A 1089 11.56 16.40 -12.27
N SER A 1090 12.82 16.47 -11.84
CA SER A 1090 13.35 15.82 -10.64
C SER A 1090 14.33 16.76 -9.95
N PRO A 1091 14.24 16.93 -8.61
CA PRO A 1091 15.29 17.56 -7.84
C PRO A 1091 16.65 16.89 -8.09
N GLY A 1092 17.72 17.68 -8.05
CA GLY A 1092 19.11 17.25 -8.26
C GLY A 1092 19.59 17.25 -9.71
N ASN A 1093 18.71 17.52 -10.69
CA ASN A 1093 19.01 17.40 -12.14
C ASN A 1093 19.66 16.04 -12.50
N LEU A 1094 19.14 14.96 -11.90
CA LEU A 1094 19.64 13.61 -12.11
C LEU A 1094 19.22 13.08 -13.49
N ASP A 1095 20.08 12.25 -14.09
CA ASP A 1095 19.79 11.61 -15.38
C ASP A 1095 18.86 10.39 -15.20
N PHE A 1096 17.71 10.44 -15.87
CA PHE A 1096 16.73 9.36 -15.88
C PHE A 1096 17.30 8.07 -16.47
N ASN A 1097 18.07 8.15 -17.56
CA ASN A 1097 18.58 6.96 -18.24
C ASN A 1097 19.57 6.22 -17.35
N LYS A 1098 20.49 6.94 -16.71
CA LYS A 1098 21.37 6.35 -15.70
C LYS A 1098 20.57 5.78 -14.52
N TYR A 1099 19.53 6.44 -14.03
CA TYR A 1099 18.72 5.91 -12.93
C TYR A 1099 18.08 4.54 -13.25
N ARG A 1100 17.52 4.38 -14.45
CA ARG A 1100 16.85 3.14 -14.89
C ARG A 1100 17.77 2.13 -15.56
N SER A 1101 19.06 2.43 -15.71
CA SER A 1101 20.01 1.50 -16.31
C SER A 1101 20.25 0.28 -15.42
N TYR A 1102 20.46 -0.88 -16.03
CA TYR A 1102 20.82 -2.11 -15.30
C TYR A 1102 22.13 -1.92 -14.53
N ILE A 1103 22.17 -2.37 -13.28
CA ILE A 1103 23.35 -2.33 -12.41
C ILE A 1103 23.49 -3.61 -11.60
N SER A 1104 24.67 -4.21 -11.60
CA SER A 1104 25.06 -5.27 -10.68
C SER A 1104 26.54 -5.14 -10.33
N ALA A 1105 27.01 -5.93 -9.36
CA ALA A 1105 28.42 -5.97 -8.97
C ALA A 1105 29.39 -6.28 -10.12
N THR A 1106 28.92 -6.79 -11.25
CA THR A 1106 29.75 -7.17 -12.41
C THR A 1106 29.48 -6.37 -13.68
N ARG A 1107 28.33 -5.70 -13.77
CA ARG A 1107 27.88 -5.07 -15.02
C ARG A 1107 27.00 -3.85 -14.73
N GLU A 1108 27.39 -2.70 -15.27
CA GLU A 1108 26.56 -1.50 -15.32
C GLU A 1108 26.33 -1.11 -16.79
N THR A 1109 25.11 -0.67 -17.08
CA THR A 1109 24.71 -0.16 -18.41
C THR A 1109 24.44 1.35 -18.32
N SER A 1110 24.35 2.03 -19.47
CA SER A 1110 24.13 3.48 -19.52
C SER A 1110 22.66 3.89 -19.57
N GLU A 1111 21.79 3.02 -20.09
CA GLU A 1111 20.36 3.27 -20.25
C GLU A 1111 19.55 1.97 -20.09
N PRO A 1112 18.23 2.03 -19.80
CA PRO A 1112 17.37 0.86 -19.82
C PRO A 1112 17.24 0.29 -21.24
N PHE A 1113 17.15 -1.04 -21.37
CA PHE A 1113 17.05 -1.71 -22.66
C PHE A 1113 15.60 -2.14 -22.93
N ARG A 1114 14.97 -1.53 -23.95
CA ARG A 1114 13.64 -1.90 -24.49
C ARG A 1114 12.52 -1.97 -23.43
N PHE A 1115 12.61 -1.08 -22.45
CA PHE A 1115 11.70 -0.98 -21.32
C PHE A 1115 11.13 0.44 -21.22
N VAL A 1116 9.81 0.55 -21.03
CA VAL A 1116 9.11 1.83 -20.82
C VAL A 1116 8.67 1.97 -19.37
N ASP A 1117 9.04 3.07 -18.72
CA ASP A 1117 8.66 3.42 -17.36
C ASP A 1117 7.38 4.26 -17.38
N GLY A 1118 6.29 3.66 -16.90
CA GLY A 1118 4.99 4.30 -16.79
C GLY A 1118 4.98 5.53 -15.88
N GLU A 1119 5.75 5.55 -14.79
CA GLU A 1119 5.81 6.72 -13.91
C GLU A 1119 6.36 7.94 -14.66
N LEU A 1120 7.30 7.74 -15.59
CA LEU A 1120 7.79 8.84 -16.43
C LEU A 1120 6.76 9.27 -17.47
N ILE A 1121 6.08 8.32 -18.12
CA ILE A 1121 5.06 8.60 -19.14
C ILE A 1121 3.91 9.42 -18.55
N GLU A 1122 3.46 9.07 -17.35
CA GLU A 1122 2.34 9.76 -16.67
C GLU A 1122 2.64 11.21 -16.32
N ARG A 1123 3.91 11.56 -16.06
CA ARG A 1123 4.31 12.95 -15.82
C ARG A 1123 3.99 13.88 -16.97
N TYR A 1124 3.75 13.36 -18.18
CA TYR A 1124 3.26 14.16 -19.28
C TYR A 1124 1.97 14.93 -18.91
N LEU A 1125 1.09 14.32 -18.10
CA LEU A 1125 -0.16 14.95 -17.65
C LEU A 1125 0.08 16.12 -16.68
N ASP A 1126 1.19 16.11 -15.95
CA ASP A 1126 1.56 17.15 -14.98
C ASP A 1126 2.26 18.36 -15.64
N LEU A 1127 2.58 18.27 -16.93
CA LEU A 1127 3.26 19.34 -17.67
C LEU A 1127 2.28 20.44 -18.12
N GLU A 1128 2.79 21.66 -18.25
CA GLU A 1128 2.05 22.77 -18.85
C GLU A 1128 1.74 22.51 -20.33
N SER A 1129 0.62 23.03 -20.82
CA SER A 1129 0.11 22.74 -22.18
C SER A 1129 1.11 23.08 -23.30
N GLU A 1130 1.89 24.16 -23.15
CA GLU A 1130 2.92 24.54 -24.12
C GLU A 1130 4.03 23.47 -24.23
N VAL A 1131 4.40 22.87 -23.10
CA VAL A 1131 5.42 21.82 -23.05
C VAL A 1131 4.85 20.50 -23.59
N GLN A 1132 3.58 20.21 -23.30
CA GLN A 1132 2.87 19.06 -23.84
C GLN A 1132 2.85 19.10 -25.39
N GLU A 1133 2.51 20.25 -25.96
CA GLU A 1133 2.51 20.46 -27.42
C GLU A 1133 3.91 20.26 -28.02
N LEU A 1134 4.96 20.79 -27.39
CA LEU A 1134 6.34 20.62 -27.85
C LEU A 1134 6.79 19.15 -27.86
N VAL A 1135 6.40 18.37 -26.85
CA VAL A 1135 6.67 16.93 -26.80
C VAL A 1135 5.89 16.20 -27.90
N ALA A 1136 4.64 16.60 -28.15
CA ALA A 1136 3.75 15.98 -29.13
C ALA A 1136 4.15 16.27 -30.59
N GLU A 1137 4.58 17.49 -30.92
CA GLU A 1137 5.07 17.88 -32.25
C GLU A 1137 6.20 16.95 -32.74
N GLY A 1138 7.08 16.54 -31.82
CA GLY A 1138 8.19 15.63 -32.11
C GLY A 1138 7.79 14.17 -32.36
N LEU A 1139 6.54 13.80 -32.08
CA LEU A 1139 5.98 12.45 -32.23
C LEU A 1139 5.04 12.33 -33.44
N GLY A 1140 4.61 13.46 -34.02
CA GLY A 1140 3.65 13.48 -35.12
C GLY A 1140 2.20 13.23 -34.69
N VAL A 1141 1.89 13.45 -33.40
CA VAL A 1141 0.56 13.30 -32.80
C VAL A 1141 0.17 14.65 -32.18
N LYS A 1142 -1.11 15.00 -32.13
CA LYS A 1142 -1.55 16.22 -31.45
C LYS A 1142 -1.42 16.07 -29.93
N GLY A 1143 -1.15 17.17 -29.23
CA GLY A 1143 -1.01 17.16 -27.76
C GLY A 1143 -2.25 16.60 -27.04
N GLU A 1144 -3.45 16.93 -27.51
CA GLU A 1144 -4.72 16.41 -27.00
C GLU A 1144 -4.87 14.90 -27.19
N ASP A 1145 -4.57 14.38 -28.38
CA ASP A 1145 -4.65 12.94 -28.67
C ASP A 1145 -3.66 12.16 -27.80
N LEU A 1146 -2.45 12.68 -27.63
CA LEU A 1146 -1.41 12.10 -26.78
C LEU A 1146 -1.83 12.10 -25.29
N ARG A 1147 -2.48 13.18 -24.84
CA ARG A 1147 -3.05 13.26 -23.50
C ARG A 1147 -4.10 12.17 -23.28
N GLY A 1148 -5.00 11.97 -24.24
CA GLY A 1148 -6.00 10.89 -24.18
C GLY A 1148 -5.36 9.50 -24.11
N VAL A 1149 -4.25 9.28 -24.82
CA VAL A 1149 -3.48 8.02 -24.73
C VAL A 1149 -2.89 7.83 -23.33
N VAL A 1150 -2.23 8.85 -22.76
CA VAL A 1150 -1.61 8.76 -21.43
C VAL A 1150 -2.67 8.62 -20.32
N GLU A 1151 -3.79 9.33 -20.42
CA GLU A 1151 -4.93 9.14 -19.51
C GLU A 1151 -5.49 7.70 -19.59
N GLY A 1152 -5.58 7.13 -20.80
CA GLY A 1152 -5.95 5.73 -20.99
C GLY A 1152 -4.97 4.75 -20.32
N LEU A 1153 -3.67 5.04 -20.36
CA LEU A 1153 -2.65 4.24 -19.67
C LEU A 1153 -2.77 4.33 -18.14
N ARG A 1154 -3.01 5.54 -17.60
CA ARG A 1154 -3.23 5.77 -16.16
C ARG A 1154 -4.46 5.02 -15.65
N ARG A 1155 -5.52 4.89 -16.46
CA ARG A 1155 -6.74 4.13 -16.10
C ARG A 1155 -6.56 2.61 -16.07
N LEU A 1156 -5.48 2.08 -16.64
CA LEU A 1156 -5.22 0.63 -16.66
C LEU A 1156 -4.74 0.09 -15.31
N HIS A 1157 -4.30 0.96 -14.39
CA HIS A 1157 -3.67 0.56 -13.14
C HIS A 1157 -4.13 1.41 -11.95
#